data_AF-A7ESR6-F1
#
_entry.id   AF-A7ESR6-F1
#
_cell.length_a   1.000
_cell.length_b   1.000
_cell.length_c   1.000
_cell.angle_alpha   90.00
_cell.angle_beta   90.00
_cell.angle_gamma   90.00
#
_symmetry.space_group_name_H-M   'P 1'
#
loop_
_entity.id
_entity.type
_entity.pdbx_description
1 polymer ?
#
loop_
_entity_poly.entity_id
_entity_poly.type
_entity_poly.pdbx_seq_one_letter_code
_entity_poly.pdbx_strand_id
1 'polypeptide(L)'
;MAKPLPICADLIDCNYAVAGHDGTLSDIDGELFIKPCTDTEIAFYNDTIANHQDFYDFMPEFLGTLQLDENQNKAIEEKAAELIAQHSIPEASYPGRTNGKRIVTNQAVVLMNASHGFVKPNILDVKLGVRLWADDAHQEKKKRFDKVTEQTTHKDFGFRIAGMRVWQGPDAKGDDIDEDGYRIYNKDYGRFELNNGNVHEAFKNFIFTEAAGIDKELGQLISQAFLMDLRRIQDVLESQESRMYSASLLFVFEGDGKALRTAMEEASRTPPPTTIEHASSSSGETQSSFEEEEDEDEDDIEEGSFPKIYALKVIDFAHAQWTPGLGPDENALVGKYLPKFDFEARAAAPAAVSHTNIHELQANSEWRFEVAIGSSIDVKVLSGTAEIFGTELALNHTYTFRGTKSSIYTWHGCRLEPVVTRLALAATSRLQDDVKCRETGMIIDTPGVISQGKGGYELISHIVSEFSVNIILVLGSERLHSDMIRRFSAHKTDSGEAITLVRLDKSGGCVDRDDAFMQQMRDAAIKEYFFGDAKRTLSPHTQVVNYDELSIFKVREAHSMHSAFLPGGEEDAEPTQYEKVEPVPMMLHCIFAVMHASTRDSQDTIRDASVMGFVYVAEVDEKKKRLKILAPLNTRVTDRPLIWGSWPEAPVNLMG
;
A
#
# COMPACT_ATOMS: atom_id res chain seq x y z
N MET A 1 -25.00 19.25 8.88
CA MET A 1 -24.70 20.61 9.40
C MET A 1 -23.57 20.48 10.42
N ALA A 2 -22.52 21.29 10.39
CA ALA A 2 -21.41 21.18 11.34
C ALA A 2 -21.90 21.44 12.78
N LYS A 3 -21.65 20.49 13.70
CA LYS A 3 -21.98 20.60 15.13
C LYS A 3 -21.19 21.79 15.71
N PRO A 4 -21.83 22.74 16.43
CA PRO A 4 -21.11 23.88 17.01
C PRO A 4 -20.12 23.39 18.07
N LEU A 5 -18.92 24.00 18.12
CA LEU A 5 -17.92 23.67 19.15
C LEU A 5 -18.50 23.88 20.56
N PRO A 6 -18.20 22.99 21.52
CA PRO A 6 -18.75 23.06 22.87
C PRO A 6 -18.29 24.33 23.59
N ILE A 7 -19.15 24.88 24.44
CA ILE A 7 -18.78 25.95 25.36
C ILE A 7 -18.13 25.36 26.61
N CYS A 8 -17.23 26.11 27.25
CA CYS A 8 -16.44 25.65 28.40
C CYS A 8 -17.30 25.07 29.56
N ALA A 9 -18.56 25.50 29.68
CA ALA A 9 -19.50 25.02 30.69
C ALA A 9 -19.99 23.57 30.48
N ASP A 10 -19.83 23.02 29.27
CA ASP A 10 -20.29 21.68 28.88
C ASP A 10 -19.16 20.64 28.94
N LEU A 11 -17.97 21.05 29.39
CA LEU A 11 -16.78 20.21 29.46
C LEU A 11 -16.67 19.48 30.80
N ILE A 12 -16.29 18.20 30.74
CA ILE A 12 -16.05 17.33 31.88
C ILE A 12 -14.58 16.88 31.90
N ASP A 13 -14.07 16.45 33.06
CA ASP A 13 -12.73 15.88 33.16
C ASP A 13 -12.62 14.60 32.32
N CYS A 14 -11.56 14.51 31.49
CA CYS A 14 -11.34 13.34 30.66
C CYS A 14 -10.73 12.19 31.49
N ASN A 15 -11.60 11.34 32.03
CA ASN A 15 -11.20 10.22 32.91
C ASN A 15 -10.57 9.02 32.16
N TYR A 16 -10.56 9.04 30.83
CA TYR A 16 -10.05 7.94 30.00
C TYR A 16 -8.61 8.12 29.53
N ALA A 17 -7.95 9.22 29.91
CA ALA A 17 -6.56 9.48 29.55
C ALA A 17 -5.61 8.52 30.30
N VAL A 18 -5.10 7.52 29.59
CA VAL A 18 -4.18 6.50 30.13
C VAL A 18 -2.80 7.09 30.48
N ALA A 19 -2.43 8.21 29.85
CA ALA A 19 -1.33 9.10 30.22
C ALA A 19 -1.56 10.50 29.62
N GLY A 20 -1.13 11.56 30.32
CA GLY A 20 -1.31 12.93 29.83
C GLY A 20 -0.91 14.02 30.82
N HIS A 21 -1.10 15.28 30.43
CA HIS A 21 -0.97 16.44 31.31
C HIS A 21 -2.26 16.64 32.11
N ASP A 22 -2.14 16.95 33.41
CA ASP A 22 -3.31 17.29 34.23
C ASP A 22 -4.10 18.47 33.63
N GLY A 23 -5.42 18.31 33.53
CA GLY A 23 -6.37 19.32 33.03
C GLY A 23 -6.91 19.10 31.62
N THR A 24 -6.80 17.89 31.06
CA THR A 24 -7.49 17.51 29.81
C THR A 24 -8.99 17.33 30.04
N LEU A 25 -9.79 17.89 29.14
CA LEU A 25 -11.24 17.90 29.21
C LEU A 25 -11.85 17.11 28.05
N SER A 26 -13.11 16.74 28.18
CA SER A 26 -13.92 16.09 27.16
C SER A 26 -15.29 16.76 27.10
N ASP A 27 -15.98 16.67 25.98
CA ASP A 27 -17.42 16.93 25.96
C ASP A 27 -18.20 15.79 26.67
N ILE A 28 -19.48 16.04 26.95
CA ILE A 28 -20.36 15.09 27.66
C ILE A 28 -20.54 13.76 26.91
N ASP A 29 -20.50 13.79 25.59
CA ASP A 29 -20.65 12.62 24.72
C ASP A 29 -19.34 11.83 24.57
N GLY A 30 -18.21 12.38 25.03
CA GLY A 30 -16.88 11.76 24.90
C GLY A 30 -16.32 11.78 23.47
N GLU A 31 -16.94 12.52 22.57
CA GLU A 31 -16.60 12.66 21.14
C GLU A 31 -15.38 13.57 20.93
N LEU A 32 -15.25 14.59 21.78
CA LEU A 32 -14.24 15.64 21.66
C LEU A 32 -13.22 15.55 22.80
N PHE A 33 -11.95 15.67 22.44
CA PHE A 33 -10.83 15.76 23.37
C PHE A 33 -10.27 17.18 23.37
N ILE A 34 -10.32 17.85 24.54
CA ILE A 34 -9.90 19.23 24.72
C ILE A 34 -8.61 19.24 25.54
N LYS A 35 -7.54 19.75 24.94
CA LYS A 35 -6.21 19.75 25.56
C LYS A 35 -5.70 21.19 25.74
N PRO A 36 -5.47 21.64 26.99
CA PRO A 36 -4.76 22.89 27.23
C PRO A 36 -3.39 22.88 26.56
N CYS A 37 -3.08 23.92 25.80
CA CYS A 37 -1.94 23.93 24.89
C CYS A 37 -1.24 25.30 24.86
N THR A 38 -0.07 25.34 24.23
CA THR A 38 0.68 26.58 23.96
C THR A 38 0.37 27.12 22.56
N ASP A 39 0.65 28.40 22.31
CA ASP A 39 0.56 29.00 20.96
C ASP A 39 1.42 28.24 19.93
N THR A 40 2.57 27.71 20.37
CA THR A 40 3.46 26.90 19.51
C THR A 40 2.78 25.61 19.06
N GLU A 41 2.03 24.93 19.94
CA GLU A 41 1.28 23.72 19.58
C GLU A 41 0.17 24.05 18.59
N ILE A 42 -0.59 25.14 18.82
CA ILE A 42 -1.63 25.62 17.90
C ILE A 42 -1.04 25.95 16.52
N ALA A 43 0.11 26.62 16.48
CA ALA A 43 0.79 26.94 15.23
C ALA A 43 1.18 25.68 14.46
N PHE A 44 1.66 24.63 15.16
CA PHE A 44 1.99 23.34 14.54
C PHE A 44 0.77 22.65 13.90
N TYR A 45 -0.40 22.65 14.57
CA TYR A 45 -1.64 22.12 13.99
C TYR A 45 -2.04 22.87 12.71
N ASN A 46 -2.07 24.21 12.78
CA ASN A 46 -2.47 25.03 11.62
C ASN A 46 -1.51 24.90 10.44
N ASP A 47 -0.20 24.88 10.70
CA ASP A 47 0.81 24.71 9.65
C ASP A 47 0.73 23.31 9.02
N THR A 48 0.48 22.28 9.83
CA THR A 48 0.28 20.92 9.35
C THR A 48 -0.90 20.83 8.39
N ILE A 49 -2.05 21.42 8.74
CA ILE A 49 -3.27 21.42 7.90
C ILE A 49 -3.03 22.18 6.59
N ALA A 50 -2.28 23.28 6.64
CA ALA A 50 -2.04 24.10 5.46
C ALA A 50 -1.03 23.48 4.49
N ASN A 51 0.03 22.84 5.01
CA ASN A 51 1.23 22.54 4.23
C ASN A 51 1.69 21.08 4.28
N HIS A 52 1.15 20.25 5.19
CA HIS A 52 1.64 18.89 5.48
C HIS A 52 0.51 17.84 5.50
N GLN A 53 -0.26 17.77 4.42
CA GLN A 53 -1.46 16.95 4.35
C GLN A 53 -1.19 15.45 4.55
N ASP A 54 -0.05 14.91 4.08
CA ASP A 54 0.31 13.50 4.31
C ASP A 54 0.54 13.18 5.79
N PHE A 55 0.93 14.17 6.61
CA PHE A 55 1.09 14.00 8.06
C PHE A 55 -0.23 14.19 8.81
N TYR A 56 -1.12 15.05 8.28
CA TYR A 56 -2.45 15.31 8.85
C TYR A 56 -3.29 14.03 9.01
N ASP A 57 -3.20 13.08 8.08
CA ASP A 57 -3.93 11.81 8.18
C ASP A 57 -3.57 11.00 9.43
N PHE A 58 -2.37 11.21 9.98
CA PHE A 58 -1.88 10.53 11.17
C PHE A 58 -2.06 11.31 12.46
N MET A 59 -2.63 12.51 12.45
CA MET A 59 -2.98 13.24 13.68
C MET A 59 -4.48 13.09 14.02
N PRO A 60 -4.88 13.29 15.29
CA PRO A 60 -6.30 13.48 15.61
C PRO A 60 -6.86 14.68 14.85
N GLU A 61 -8.07 14.56 14.35
CA GLU A 61 -8.71 15.64 13.59
C GLU A 61 -8.80 16.91 14.45
N PHE A 62 -8.24 18.00 13.96
CA PHE A 62 -8.19 19.27 14.67
C PHE A 62 -9.36 20.15 14.25
N LEU A 63 -10.25 20.43 15.19
CA LEU A 63 -11.50 21.15 14.95
C LEU A 63 -11.42 22.65 15.27
N GLY A 64 -10.35 23.06 15.97
CA GLY A 64 -10.11 24.46 16.31
C GLY A 64 -9.55 24.66 17.72
N THR A 65 -9.72 25.87 18.24
CA THR A 65 -9.22 26.27 19.57
C THR A 65 -10.33 26.85 20.45
N LEU A 66 -10.18 26.69 21.76
CA LEU A 66 -11.06 27.26 22.79
C LEU A 66 -10.28 28.15 23.75
N GLN A 67 -10.95 29.19 24.25
CA GLN A 67 -10.46 30.01 25.37
C GLN A 67 -11.04 29.48 26.69
N LEU A 68 -10.17 29.14 27.63
CA LEU A 68 -10.48 28.65 28.97
C LEU A 68 -10.36 29.83 29.96
N ASP A 69 -11.48 30.51 30.27
CA ASP A 69 -11.48 31.62 31.22
C ASP A 69 -11.21 31.15 32.68
N GLU A 70 -10.22 31.75 33.36
CA GLU A 70 -9.81 31.38 34.73
C GLU A 70 -10.96 31.42 35.77
N ASN A 71 -11.95 32.30 35.58
CA ASN A 71 -13.09 32.44 36.50
C ASN A 71 -14.12 31.31 36.38
N GLN A 72 -14.14 30.56 35.27
CA GLN A 72 -15.07 29.45 35.08
C GLN A 72 -14.56 28.12 35.66
N ASN A 73 -13.24 27.92 35.80
CA ASN A 73 -12.70 26.68 36.40
C ASN A 73 -13.24 26.41 37.82
N LYS A 74 -13.43 27.46 38.63
CA LYS A 74 -14.09 27.32 39.95
C LYS A 74 -15.58 26.98 39.83
N ALA A 75 -16.27 27.58 38.87
CA ALA A 75 -17.69 27.34 38.64
C ALA A 75 -17.96 25.96 38.01
N ILE A 76 -16.99 25.41 37.26
CA ILE A 76 -17.03 24.07 36.67
C ILE A 76 -16.77 23.01 37.74
N GLU A 77 -15.81 23.21 38.65
CA GLU A 77 -15.63 22.34 39.82
C GLU A 77 -16.88 22.33 40.72
N GLU A 78 -17.52 23.49 40.94
CA GLU A 78 -18.75 23.61 41.72
C GLU A 78 -19.98 23.02 40.99
N LYS A 79 -20.14 23.24 39.68
CA LYS A 79 -21.22 22.63 38.88
C LYS A 79 -21.05 21.14 38.66
N ALA A 80 -19.82 20.66 38.47
CA ALA A 80 -19.53 19.23 38.39
C ALA A 80 -19.88 18.55 39.72
N ALA A 81 -19.55 19.17 40.86
CA ALA A 81 -19.98 18.69 42.17
C ALA A 81 -21.51 18.69 42.36
N GLU A 82 -22.22 19.70 41.83
CA GLU A 82 -23.69 19.75 41.85
C GLU A 82 -24.36 18.72 40.92
N LEU A 83 -23.79 18.45 39.74
CA LEU A 83 -24.25 17.43 38.80
C LEU A 83 -23.97 16.00 39.31
N ILE A 84 -22.82 15.79 39.96
CA ILE A 84 -22.47 14.54 40.67
C ILE A 84 -23.45 14.29 41.84
N ALA A 85 -23.93 15.34 42.51
CA ALA A 85 -24.94 15.22 43.57
C ALA A 85 -26.34 14.83 43.06
N GLN A 86 -26.65 15.03 41.77
CA GLN A 86 -27.97 14.73 41.19
C GLN A 86 -28.08 13.33 40.56
N HIS A 87 -26.97 12.65 40.27
CA HIS A 87 -26.95 11.29 39.72
C HIS A 87 -26.03 10.37 40.55
N SER A 88 -26.42 10.12 41.79
CA SER A 88 -25.59 9.41 42.78
C SER A 88 -25.19 7.99 42.34
N ILE A 89 -23.89 7.81 42.04
CA ILE A 89 -23.14 6.57 42.24
C ILE A 89 -21.99 6.93 43.20
N PRO A 90 -21.68 6.13 44.24
CA PRO A 90 -20.75 6.54 45.30
C PRO A 90 -19.32 6.71 44.79
N GLU A 91 -18.67 7.82 45.15
CA GLU A 91 -17.25 8.08 44.89
C GLU A 91 -16.34 6.92 45.37
N ALA A 92 -15.67 6.26 44.43
CA ALA A 92 -14.45 5.51 44.71
C ALA A 92 -13.24 6.43 44.45
N SER A 93 -12.50 6.75 45.51
CA SER A 93 -11.25 7.50 45.40
C SER A 93 -10.18 6.63 44.73
N TYR A 94 -9.88 6.87 43.45
CA TYR A 94 -8.80 6.18 42.74
C TYR A 94 -7.43 6.72 43.19
N PRO A 95 -6.51 5.87 43.70
CA PRO A 95 -5.12 6.26 43.93
C PRO A 95 -4.38 6.21 42.59
N GLY A 96 -4.55 7.24 41.76
CA GLY A 96 -3.99 7.25 40.40
C GLY A 96 -3.82 8.61 39.73
N ARG A 97 -4.06 9.74 40.41
CA ARG A 97 -3.79 11.07 39.83
C ARG A 97 -2.32 11.17 39.41
N THR A 98 -2.11 11.26 38.10
CA THR A 98 -0.79 11.51 37.53
C THR A 98 -0.33 12.88 37.98
N ASN A 99 0.69 13.00 38.84
CA ASN A 99 1.28 14.30 39.20
C ASN A 99 1.95 14.99 37.97
N GLY A 100 1.15 15.51 37.03
CA GLY A 100 1.57 16.35 35.92
C GLY A 100 1.48 17.81 36.32
N LYS A 101 2.45 18.65 35.95
CA LYS A 101 2.27 20.10 36.13
C LYS A 101 1.26 20.58 35.07
N ARG A 102 0.11 21.09 35.52
CA ARG A 102 -0.89 21.79 34.67
C ARG A 102 -0.18 22.86 33.84
N ILE A 103 -0.44 22.88 32.53
CA ILE A 103 0.04 23.94 31.65
C ILE A 103 -0.73 25.20 32.03
N VAL A 104 -0.03 26.26 32.43
CA VAL A 104 -0.64 27.55 32.75
C VAL A 104 -0.91 28.27 31.43
N THR A 105 -2.09 28.04 30.88
CA THR A 105 -2.56 28.58 29.61
C THR A 105 -4.07 28.78 29.67
N ASN A 106 -4.56 29.80 28.97
CA ASN A 106 -5.99 30.06 28.79
C ASN A 106 -6.48 29.54 27.43
N GLN A 107 -5.68 28.76 26.71
CA GLN A 107 -6.04 28.21 25.40
C GLN A 107 -5.99 26.69 25.40
N ALA A 108 -6.88 26.09 24.62
CA ALA A 108 -6.90 24.66 24.37
C ALA A 108 -7.13 24.37 22.88
N VAL A 109 -6.56 23.26 22.41
CA VAL A 109 -6.95 22.65 21.13
C VAL A 109 -8.15 21.73 21.34
N VAL A 110 -9.04 21.69 20.33
CA VAL A 110 -10.17 20.76 20.27
C VAL A 110 -9.87 19.72 19.20
N LEU A 111 -9.85 18.45 19.61
CA LEU A 111 -9.51 17.32 18.77
C LEU A 111 -10.65 16.30 18.77
N MET A 112 -10.85 15.56 17.69
CA MET A 112 -11.68 14.36 17.74
C MET A 112 -11.03 13.31 18.62
N ASN A 113 -11.81 12.72 19.53
CA ASN A 113 -11.32 11.69 20.43
C ASN A 113 -11.08 10.38 19.65
N ALA A 114 -9.82 9.92 19.64
CA ALA A 114 -9.41 8.71 18.94
C ALA A 114 -10.04 7.43 19.49
N SER A 115 -10.50 7.42 20.76
CA SER A 115 -11.20 6.27 21.36
C SER A 115 -12.72 6.32 21.24
N HIS A 116 -13.28 7.41 20.71
CA HIS A 116 -14.72 7.51 20.49
C HIS A 116 -15.16 6.62 19.33
N GLY A 117 -16.30 5.94 19.48
CA GLY A 117 -16.87 5.01 18.50
C GLY A 117 -16.42 3.55 18.66
N PHE A 118 -15.57 3.24 19.63
CA PHE A 118 -15.24 1.88 20.04
C PHE A 118 -16.17 1.43 21.17
N VAL A 119 -16.52 0.15 21.20
CA VAL A 119 -17.31 -0.46 22.28
C VAL A 119 -16.45 -0.66 23.52
N LYS A 120 -15.27 -1.28 23.37
CA LYS A 120 -14.29 -1.49 24.44
C LYS A 120 -12.88 -1.13 23.96
N PRO A 121 -12.52 0.17 23.87
CA PRO A 121 -11.23 0.59 23.34
C PRO A 121 -10.06 0.14 24.22
N ASN A 122 -9.16 -0.64 23.65
CA ASN A 122 -7.81 -0.83 24.18
C ASN A 122 -6.93 0.32 23.73
N ILE A 123 -6.19 0.94 24.64
CA ILE A 123 -5.40 2.15 24.37
C ILE A 123 -3.96 1.93 24.82
N LEU A 124 -3.00 2.29 23.96
CA LEU A 124 -1.57 2.22 24.26
C LEU A 124 -0.89 3.51 23.77
N ASP A 125 -0.28 4.24 24.70
CA ASP A 125 0.53 5.44 24.43
C ASP A 125 2.02 5.07 24.45
N VAL A 126 2.67 5.22 23.29
CA VAL A 126 4.10 4.97 23.09
C VAL A 126 4.82 6.29 22.83
N LYS A 127 5.55 6.78 23.84
CA LYS A 127 6.35 8.00 23.77
C LYS A 127 7.61 7.78 22.95
N LEU A 128 7.86 8.63 21.96
CA LEU A 128 8.96 8.54 21.01
C LEU A 128 10.18 9.39 21.40
N GLY A 129 11.33 9.01 20.85
CA GLY A 129 12.59 9.74 20.91
C GLY A 129 13.53 9.27 22.01
N VAL A 130 14.84 9.36 21.76
CA VAL A 130 15.89 9.19 22.80
C VAL A 130 16.05 10.50 23.57
N ARG A 131 15.95 11.63 22.89
CA ARG A 131 15.96 12.98 23.44
C ARG A 131 14.51 13.48 23.61
N LEU A 132 14.14 13.75 24.86
CA LEU A 132 12.77 14.12 25.26
C LEU A 132 12.59 15.61 25.55
N TRP A 133 13.57 16.44 25.20
CA TRP A 133 13.59 17.86 25.52
C TRP A 133 13.96 18.71 24.31
N ALA A 134 13.26 19.84 24.13
CA ALA A 134 13.54 20.83 23.10
C ALA A 134 14.79 21.67 23.41
N ASP A 135 15.37 22.30 22.39
CA ASP A 135 16.67 23.00 22.49
C ASP A 135 16.70 24.09 23.57
N ASP A 136 15.57 24.77 23.77
CA ASP A 136 15.33 25.84 24.73
C ASP A 136 15.13 25.37 26.19
N ALA A 137 15.06 24.05 26.43
CA ALA A 137 14.79 23.52 27.77
C ALA A 137 15.88 23.90 28.79
N HIS A 138 15.47 24.23 30.02
CA HIS A 138 16.39 24.50 31.12
C HIS A 138 17.26 23.29 31.48
N GLN A 139 18.48 23.54 31.97
CA GLN A 139 19.48 22.50 32.25
C GLN A 139 18.99 21.43 33.24
N GLU A 140 18.15 21.79 34.21
CA GLU A 140 17.53 20.82 35.14
C GLU A 140 16.53 19.91 34.43
N LYS A 141 15.71 20.45 33.52
CA LYS A 141 14.75 19.69 32.70
C LYS A 141 15.52 18.71 31.80
N LYS A 142 16.61 19.17 31.16
CA LYS A 142 17.51 18.34 30.34
C LYS A 142 18.06 17.16 31.14
N LYS A 143 18.76 17.42 32.26
CA LYS A 143 19.32 16.39 33.16
C LYS A 143 18.28 15.36 33.62
N ARG A 144 17.07 15.83 33.97
CA ARG A 144 15.99 14.94 34.43
C ARG A 144 15.55 14.00 33.31
N PHE A 145 15.35 14.52 32.11
CA PHE A 145 14.92 13.70 30.98
C PHE A 145 16.03 12.78 30.46
N ASP A 146 17.29 13.22 30.48
CA ASP A 146 18.43 12.35 30.17
C ASP A 146 18.50 11.16 31.12
N LYS A 147 18.25 11.38 32.42
CA LYS A 147 18.15 10.30 33.40
C LYS A 147 16.98 9.35 33.11
N VAL A 148 15.84 9.88 32.67
CA VAL A 148 14.68 9.04 32.28
C VAL A 148 15.02 8.23 31.05
N THR A 149 15.64 8.82 30.03
CA THR A 149 16.09 8.11 28.84
C THR A 149 17.02 6.96 29.24
N GLU A 150 18.04 7.24 30.05
CA GLU A 150 19.05 6.26 30.47
C GLU A 150 18.47 5.08 31.27
N GLN A 151 17.35 5.30 31.99
CA GLN A 151 16.73 4.32 32.87
C GLN A 151 15.55 3.56 32.25
N THR A 152 15.18 3.85 31.00
CA THR A 152 14.00 3.28 30.35
C THR A 152 14.36 2.74 28.97
N THR A 153 13.39 2.08 28.33
CA THR A 153 13.50 1.55 26.97
C THR A 153 13.79 2.62 25.91
N HIS A 154 13.66 3.91 26.23
CA HIS A 154 14.04 5.00 25.33
C HIS A 154 15.50 4.90 24.89
N LYS A 155 16.42 4.55 25.79
CA LYS A 155 17.85 4.49 25.45
C LYS A 155 18.12 3.50 24.33
N ASP A 156 17.52 2.32 24.43
CA ASP A 156 17.88 1.18 23.59
C ASP A 156 16.96 1.03 22.36
N PHE A 157 15.68 1.43 22.46
CA PHE A 157 14.70 1.32 21.37
C PHE A 157 14.21 2.66 20.82
N GLY A 158 14.57 3.78 21.45
CA GLY A 158 14.06 5.09 21.06
C GLY A 158 12.59 5.34 21.45
N PHE A 159 11.96 4.48 22.25
CA PHE A 159 10.60 4.70 22.75
C PHE A 159 10.37 4.11 24.15
N ARG A 160 9.27 4.52 24.81
CA ARG A 160 8.72 3.81 25.99
C ARG A 160 7.20 3.78 25.95
N ILE A 161 6.61 2.78 26.57
CA ILE A 161 5.17 2.79 26.88
C ILE A 161 4.93 3.80 28.01
N ALA A 162 4.16 4.86 27.74
CA ALA A 162 3.83 5.89 28.71
C ALA A 162 2.57 5.55 29.51
N GLY A 163 1.66 4.80 28.91
CA GLY A 163 0.46 4.26 29.53
C GLY A 163 -0.18 3.21 28.63
N MET A 164 -0.85 2.23 29.21
CA MET A 164 -1.59 1.20 28.48
C MET A 164 -2.84 0.78 29.25
N ARG A 165 -3.97 0.62 28.57
CA ARG A 165 -5.27 0.22 29.12
C ARG A 165 -5.85 -0.89 28.26
N VAL A 166 -6.14 -2.04 28.86
CA VAL A 166 -6.50 -3.28 28.15
C VAL A 166 -7.74 -3.92 28.77
N TRP A 167 -8.81 -4.06 27.98
CA TRP A 167 -10.04 -4.76 28.32
C TRP A 167 -9.75 -6.23 28.60
N GLN A 168 -10.15 -6.72 29.77
CA GLN A 168 -9.88 -8.10 30.19
C GLN A 168 -11.07 -9.04 29.99
N GLY A 169 -12.17 -8.53 29.43
CA GLY A 169 -13.41 -9.28 29.23
C GLY A 169 -14.47 -9.00 30.31
N PRO A 170 -15.74 -9.38 30.05
CA PRO A 170 -16.89 -8.99 30.87
C PRO A 170 -16.88 -9.55 32.29
N ASP A 171 -16.24 -10.70 32.51
CA ASP A 171 -16.20 -11.38 33.80
C ASP A 171 -14.88 -11.16 34.57
N ALA A 172 -14.02 -10.27 34.08
CA ALA A 172 -12.68 -10.09 34.63
C ALA A 172 -12.74 -9.41 36.01
N LYS A 173 -12.12 -10.03 37.01
CA LYS A 173 -12.00 -9.51 38.37
C LYS A 173 -10.60 -9.77 38.90
N GLY A 174 -9.97 -8.74 39.45
CA GLY A 174 -8.63 -8.81 40.02
C GLY A 174 -8.27 -7.51 40.74
N ASP A 175 -7.23 -7.56 41.57
CA ASP A 175 -6.74 -6.37 42.29
C ASP A 175 -6.16 -5.30 41.34
N ASP A 176 -5.88 -5.68 40.10
CA ASP A 176 -5.29 -4.88 39.02
C ASP A 176 -6.27 -4.57 37.88
N ILE A 177 -7.57 -4.83 38.07
CA ILE A 177 -8.64 -4.58 37.12
C ILE A 177 -9.55 -3.48 37.68
N ASP A 178 -9.82 -2.45 36.88
CA ASP A 178 -10.72 -1.36 37.24
C ASP A 178 -12.20 -1.80 37.23
N GLU A 179 -13.09 -0.92 37.70
CA GLU A 179 -14.53 -1.20 37.79
C GLU A 179 -15.17 -1.42 36.41
N ASP A 180 -14.56 -0.86 35.36
CA ASP A 180 -14.98 -1.00 33.98
C ASP A 180 -14.43 -2.26 33.31
N GLY A 181 -13.69 -3.12 34.03
CA GLY A 181 -13.09 -4.39 33.60
C GLY A 181 -11.80 -4.26 32.78
N TYR A 182 -11.10 -3.14 32.89
CA TYR A 182 -9.81 -2.90 32.25
C TYR A 182 -8.65 -3.07 33.20
N ARG A 183 -7.56 -3.64 32.68
CA ARG A 183 -6.26 -3.56 33.33
C ARG A 183 -5.53 -2.28 32.91
N ILE A 184 -5.07 -1.50 33.87
CA ILE A 184 -4.37 -0.24 33.66
C ILE A 184 -2.89 -0.38 34.00
N TYR A 185 -2.05 -0.07 33.03
CA TYR A 185 -0.60 -0.01 33.14
C TYR A 185 -0.18 1.46 33.08
N ASN A 186 0.15 2.03 34.23
CA ASN A 186 0.45 3.45 34.34
C ASN A 186 1.89 3.80 33.88
N LYS A 187 2.29 5.05 34.05
CA LYS A 187 3.64 5.54 33.72
C LYS A 187 4.78 4.79 34.43
N ASP A 188 4.52 4.19 35.59
CA ASP A 188 5.53 3.51 36.40
C ASP A 188 5.83 2.13 35.84
N TYR A 189 4.83 1.45 35.28
CA TYR A 189 5.01 0.22 34.49
C TYR A 189 6.05 0.41 33.39
N GLY A 190 5.88 1.43 32.55
CA GLY A 190 6.83 1.71 31.46
C GLY A 190 8.18 2.27 31.91
N ARG A 191 8.29 2.80 33.13
CA ARG A 191 9.54 3.37 33.68
C ARG A 191 10.38 2.37 34.44
N PHE A 192 9.75 1.43 35.14
CA PHE A 192 10.42 0.61 36.15
C PHE A 192 10.23 -0.89 35.92
N GLU A 193 9.17 -1.30 35.21
CA GLU A 193 8.89 -2.72 34.98
C GLU A 193 9.29 -3.16 33.57
N LEU A 194 9.20 -2.27 32.58
CA LEU A 194 9.63 -2.56 31.21
C LEU A 194 11.13 -2.40 30.98
N ASN A 195 11.69 -3.33 30.22
CA ASN A 195 13.08 -3.40 29.80
C ASN A 195 13.19 -4.16 28.46
N ASN A 196 14.41 -4.31 27.96
CA ASN A 196 14.67 -4.92 26.65
C ASN A 196 14.21 -6.37 26.54
N GLY A 197 14.16 -7.10 27.66
CA GLY A 197 13.75 -8.49 27.69
C GLY A 197 12.24 -8.71 27.68
N ASN A 198 11.41 -7.71 28.04
CA ASN A 198 9.96 -7.90 28.21
C ASN A 198 9.08 -6.90 27.46
N VAL A 199 9.66 -5.90 26.79
CA VAL A 199 8.89 -4.92 26.00
C VAL A 199 8.00 -5.61 24.94
N HIS A 200 8.45 -6.72 24.36
CA HIS A 200 7.67 -7.50 23.40
C HIS A 200 6.42 -8.14 24.02
N GLU A 201 6.51 -8.61 25.27
CA GLU A 201 5.37 -9.14 26.01
C GLU A 201 4.35 -8.04 26.33
N ALA A 202 4.78 -6.79 26.50
CA ALA A 202 3.85 -5.69 26.70
C ALA A 202 2.94 -5.46 25.48
N PHE A 203 3.50 -5.45 24.26
CA PHE A 203 2.72 -5.38 23.03
C PHE A 203 1.85 -6.62 22.81
N LYS A 204 2.33 -7.82 23.19
CA LYS A 204 1.49 -9.02 23.16
C LYS A 204 0.30 -8.91 24.11
N ASN A 205 0.52 -8.48 25.34
CA ASN A 205 -0.54 -8.29 26.34
C ASN A 205 -1.52 -7.19 25.93
N PHE A 206 -1.08 -6.20 25.16
CA PHE A 206 -1.95 -5.18 24.59
C PHE A 206 -2.94 -5.77 23.57
N ILE A 207 -2.46 -6.64 22.68
CA ILE A 207 -3.24 -7.15 21.54
C ILE A 207 -3.98 -8.44 21.88
N PHE A 208 -3.29 -9.42 22.46
CA PHE A 208 -3.78 -10.78 22.64
C PHE A 208 -4.37 -10.96 24.04
N THR A 209 -5.67 -10.70 24.17
CA THR A 209 -6.43 -10.97 25.41
C THR A 209 -7.50 -12.01 25.14
N GLU A 210 -7.16 -13.30 25.33
CA GLU A 210 -8.08 -14.42 25.07
C GLU A 210 -9.37 -14.33 25.88
N ALA A 211 -9.29 -13.84 27.12
CA ALA A 211 -10.44 -13.64 28.00
C ALA A 211 -11.45 -12.60 27.47
N ALA A 212 -10.99 -11.66 26.65
CA ALA A 212 -11.82 -10.67 25.98
C ALA A 212 -12.34 -11.17 24.61
N GLY A 213 -12.06 -12.42 24.25
CA GLY A 213 -12.48 -13.02 22.97
C GLY A 213 -11.58 -12.69 21.78
N ILE A 214 -10.41 -12.08 22.02
CA ILE A 214 -9.41 -11.84 20.97
C ILE A 214 -8.60 -13.12 20.76
N ASP A 215 -8.95 -13.87 19.71
CA ASP A 215 -8.21 -15.05 19.30
C ASP A 215 -6.92 -14.69 18.53
N LYS A 216 -6.16 -15.72 18.17
CA LYS A 216 -4.89 -15.58 17.46
C LYS A 216 -5.06 -14.91 16.10
N GLU A 217 -6.15 -15.17 15.39
CA GLU A 217 -6.40 -14.65 14.05
C GLU A 217 -6.70 -13.14 14.11
N LEU A 218 -7.61 -12.73 14.99
CA LEU A 218 -7.93 -11.32 15.23
C LEU A 218 -6.71 -10.53 15.67
N GLY A 219 -5.96 -11.06 16.64
CA GLY A 219 -4.75 -10.41 17.12
C GLY A 219 -3.69 -10.27 16.02
N GLN A 220 -3.55 -11.25 15.12
CA GLN A 220 -2.66 -11.16 13.97
C GLN A 220 -3.10 -10.09 12.97
N LEU A 221 -4.40 -10.01 12.66
CA LEU A 221 -4.95 -9.00 11.74
C LEU A 221 -4.75 -7.58 12.28
N ILE A 222 -5.04 -7.35 13.57
CA ILE A 222 -4.80 -6.05 14.23
C ILE A 222 -3.31 -5.71 14.25
N SER A 223 -2.45 -6.68 14.57
CA SER A 223 -0.99 -6.49 14.54
C SER A 223 -0.51 -6.07 13.14
N GLN A 224 -1.04 -6.70 12.10
CA GLN A 224 -0.70 -6.38 10.71
C GLN A 224 -1.19 -4.99 10.32
N ALA A 225 -2.41 -4.62 10.70
CA ALA A 225 -2.97 -3.30 10.43
C ALA A 225 -2.15 -2.18 11.09
N PHE A 226 -1.81 -2.33 12.38
CA PHE A 226 -0.93 -1.37 13.05
C PHE A 226 0.46 -1.31 12.41
N LEU A 227 1.03 -2.44 12.00
CA LEU A 227 2.34 -2.47 11.35
C LEU A 227 2.32 -1.74 10.00
N MET A 228 1.24 -1.84 9.24
CA MET A 228 1.07 -1.08 7.98
C MET A 228 1.06 0.42 8.24
N ASP A 229 0.26 0.90 9.19
CA ASP A 229 0.19 2.34 9.47
C ASP A 229 1.44 2.88 10.15
N LEU A 230 2.11 2.10 11.00
CA LEU A 230 3.41 2.47 11.55
C LEU A 230 4.46 2.71 10.46
N ARG A 231 4.48 1.87 9.43
CA ARG A 231 5.37 2.06 8.27
C ARG A 231 5.02 3.33 7.50
N ARG A 232 3.74 3.63 7.31
CA ARG A 232 3.32 4.87 6.62
C ARG A 232 3.69 6.11 7.43
N ILE A 233 3.50 6.08 8.75
CA ILE A 233 3.96 7.15 9.65
C ILE A 233 5.48 7.32 9.53
N GLN A 234 6.24 6.23 9.56
CA GLN A 234 7.69 6.30 9.37
C GLN A 234 8.04 7.01 8.04
N ASP A 235 7.35 6.69 6.96
CA ASP A 235 7.63 7.25 5.62
C ASP A 235 7.36 8.74 5.55
N VAL A 236 6.27 9.19 6.18
CA VAL A 236 5.96 10.61 6.30
C VAL A 236 7.01 11.31 7.16
N LEU A 237 7.41 10.73 8.29
CA LEU A 237 8.45 11.30 9.16
C LEU A 237 9.84 11.33 8.53
N GLU A 238 10.14 10.41 7.60
CA GLU A 238 11.39 10.37 6.84
C GLU A 238 11.39 11.35 5.65
N SER A 239 10.22 11.61 5.06
CA SER A 239 10.07 12.51 3.91
C SER A 239 9.86 13.97 4.30
N GLN A 240 9.31 14.23 5.50
CA GLN A 240 9.02 15.58 5.97
C GLN A 240 9.91 15.98 7.14
N GLU A 241 10.45 17.19 7.06
CA GLU A 241 11.43 17.66 8.03
C GLU A 241 10.72 18.32 9.22
N SER A 242 10.56 17.57 10.31
CA SER A 242 10.02 18.05 11.58
C SER A 242 10.98 17.77 12.74
N ARG A 243 10.75 18.40 13.89
CA ARG A 243 11.35 18.03 15.18
C ARG A 243 10.26 17.92 16.22
N MET A 244 10.07 16.73 16.75
CA MET A 244 9.02 16.42 17.72
C MET A 244 9.61 15.83 18.99
N TYR A 245 9.78 16.66 20.01
CA TYR A 245 10.31 16.21 21.30
C TYR A 245 9.20 15.73 22.21
N SER A 246 9.29 14.48 22.68
CA SER A 246 8.31 13.87 23.59
C SER A 246 6.90 13.70 22.99
N ALA A 247 6.79 13.65 21.66
CA ALA A 247 5.59 13.18 20.96
C ALA A 247 5.35 11.68 21.21
N SER A 248 4.14 11.22 20.91
CA SER A 248 3.70 9.86 21.19
C SER A 248 2.94 9.25 20.00
N LEU A 249 3.00 7.94 19.88
CA LEU A 249 2.07 7.14 19.06
C LEU A 249 0.96 6.61 19.97
N LEU A 250 -0.28 6.92 19.62
CA LEU A 250 -1.48 6.45 20.29
C LEU A 250 -2.10 5.34 19.47
N PHE A 251 -2.02 4.12 19.99
CA PHE A 251 -2.66 2.94 19.45
C PHE A 251 -4.02 2.77 20.11
N VAL A 252 -5.07 2.60 19.33
CA VAL A 252 -6.41 2.29 19.80
C VAL A 252 -6.99 1.16 18.96
N PHE A 253 -7.59 0.14 19.57
CA PHE A 253 -8.37 -0.85 18.84
C PHE A 253 -9.53 -1.40 19.66
N GLU A 254 -10.48 -2.04 18.98
CA GLU A 254 -11.61 -2.70 19.64
C GLU A 254 -11.13 -3.93 20.43
N GLY A 255 -11.17 -3.83 21.76
CA GLY A 255 -10.69 -4.85 22.68
C GLY A 255 -11.68 -6.00 22.90
N ASP A 256 -12.98 -5.81 22.63
CA ASP A 256 -13.96 -6.89 22.71
C ASP A 256 -13.99 -7.70 21.42
N GLY A 257 -13.63 -8.98 21.49
CA GLY A 257 -13.47 -9.81 20.29
C GLY A 257 -14.75 -10.03 19.50
N LYS A 258 -15.93 -9.94 20.14
CA LYS A 258 -17.21 -10.05 19.44
C LYS A 258 -17.52 -8.76 18.69
N ALA A 259 -17.34 -7.60 19.33
CA ALA A 259 -17.49 -6.30 18.69
C ALA A 259 -16.48 -6.15 17.53
N LEU A 260 -15.22 -6.55 17.74
CA LEU A 260 -14.17 -6.49 16.73
C LEU A 260 -14.51 -7.31 15.48
N ARG A 261 -14.94 -8.58 15.64
CA ARG A 261 -15.37 -9.41 14.49
C ARG A 261 -16.52 -8.77 13.73
N THR A 262 -17.51 -8.26 14.46
CA THR A 262 -18.68 -7.61 13.86
C THR A 262 -18.25 -6.39 13.02
N ALA A 263 -17.39 -5.54 13.58
CA ALA A 263 -16.84 -4.39 12.88
C ALA A 263 -16.05 -4.76 11.61
N MET A 264 -15.23 -5.83 11.68
CA MET A 264 -14.46 -6.32 10.53
C MET A 264 -15.35 -6.94 9.44
N GLU A 265 -16.41 -7.66 9.81
CA GLU A 265 -17.39 -8.22 8.87
C GLU A 265 -18.18 -7.11 8.16
N GLU A 266 -18.62 -6.08 8.88
CA GLU A 266 -19.32 -4.93 8.30
C GLU A 266 -18.43 -4.11 7.37
N ALA A 267 -17.17 -3.88 7.75
CA ALA A 267 -16.16 -3.25 6.90
C ALA A 267 -15.86 -4.06 5.63
N SER A 268 -16.07 -5.39 5.66
CA SER A 268 -15.90 -6.27 4.49
C SER A 268 -17.13 -6.28 3.56
N ARG A 269 -18.32 -5.96 4.08
CA ARG A 269 -19.58 -5.90 3.31
C ARG A 269 -19.79 -4.56 2.60
N THR A 270 -19.08 -3.52 3.02
CA THR A 270 -19.24 -2.15 2.53
C THR A 270 -17.93 -1.69 1.91
N PRO A 271 -17.87 -1.24 0.64
CA PRO A 271 -16.66 -0.63 0.12
C PRO A 271 -16.31 0.61 0.96
N PRO A 272 -15.02 0.95 1.14
CA PRO A 272 -14.62 2.05 2.00
C PRO A 272 -15.29 3.35 1.53
N PRO A 273 -15.80 4.19 2.45
CA PRO A 273 -16.30 5.51 2.09
C PRO A 273 -15.15 6.30 1.46
N THR A 274 -15.41 6.80 0.25
CA THR A 274 -14.50 7.74 -0.41
C THR A 274 -14.44 9.00 0.42
N THR A 275 -13.28 9.28 1.01
CA THR A 275 -13.07 10.49 1.78
C THR A 275 -13.11 11.72 0.88
N ILE A 276 -13.81 12.75 1.40
CA ILE A 276 -13.88 14.17 1.01
C ILE A 276 -14.95 14.55 -0.05
N GLU A 277 -16.19 14.71 0.42
CA GLU A 277 -17.11 15.71 -0.16
C GLU A 277 -16.73 17.11 0.38
N HIS A 278 -16.04 17.90 -0.45
CA HIS A 278 -15.99 19.34 -0.25
C HIS A 278 -17.23 19.98 -0.87
N ALA A 279 -18.06 20.56 0.00
CA ALA A 279 -19.14 21.45 -0.36
C ALA A 279 -18.65 22.55 -1.32
N SER A 280 -19.20 22.56 -2.53
CA SER A 280 -19.24 23.78 -3.35
C SER A 280 -20.65 23.94 -3.91
N SER A 281 -21.37 24.86 -3.27
CA SER A 281 -22.62 25.42 -3.76
C SER A 281 -22.37 26.25 -5.01
N SER A 282 -22.92 25.86 -6.17
CA SER A 282 -23.38 26.83 -7.17
C SER A 282 -24.47 26.23 -8.06
N SER A 283 -25.63 26.86 -7.97
CA SER A 283 -26.84 26.72 -8.76
C SER A 283 -26.64 26.73 -10.28
N GLY A 284 -27.41 25.89 -10.98
CA GLY A 284 -27.63 25.99 -12.43
C GLY A 284 -28.56 24.89 -12.94
N GLU A 285 -29.86 25.18 -12.95
CA GLU A 285 -30.93 24.36 -13.52
C GLU A 285 -30.66 23.97 -14.98
N THR A 286 -31.01 22.73 -15.39
CA THR A 286 -31.78 22.43 -16.62
C THR A 286 -32.29 20.98 -16.56
N GLN A 287 -33.61 20.83 -16.77
CA GLN A 287 -34.39 19.60 -16.81
C GLN A 287 -34.00 18.65 -17.97
N SER A 288 -34.05 17.33 -17.73
CA SER A 288 -34.86 16.44 -18.58
C SER A 288 -35.20 15.12 -17.87
N SER A 289 -36.51 14.86 -17.85
CA SER A 289 -37.28 13.68 -17.44
C SER A 289 -36.69 12.30 -17.78
N PHE A 290 -36.80 11.36 -16.84
CA PHE A 290 -37.32 10.00 -17.07
C PHE A 290 -37.87 9.45 -15.73
N GLU A 291 -39.14 9.07 -15.74
CA GLU A 291 -39.84 8.35 -14.66
C GLU A 291 -39.60 6.85 -14.83
N GLU A 292 -39.36 6.12 -13.75
CA GLU A 292 -39.69 4.69 -13.53
C GLU A 292 -39.29 4.35 -12.07
N GLU A 293 -40.25 4.44 -11.15
CA GLU A 293 -40.98 3.34 -10.48
C GLU A 293 -40.41 3.06 -9.09
N GLU A 294 -41.24 3.37 -8.08
CA GLU A 294 -41.02 3.25 -6.64
C GLU A 294 -41.10 1.77 -6.23
N ASP A 295 -40.02 1.24 -5.64
CA ASP A 295 -40.10 0.09 -4.73
C ASP A 295 -39.79 0.61 -3.32
N GLU A 296 -40.83 0.61 -2.49
CA GLU A 296 -40.83 0.92 -1.06
C GLU A 296 -40.06 -0.16 -0.30
N ASP A 297 -38.88 0.19 0.21
CA ASP A 297 -38.27 -0.38 1.42
C ASP A 297 -37.34 0.70 2.01
N GLU A 298 -37.93 1.79 2.52
CA GLU A 298 -37.26 2.74 3.43
C GLU A 298 -37.07 2.05 4.79
N ASP A 299 -36.05 1.20 4.91
CA ASP A 299 -35.40 1.01 6.19
C ASP A 299 -34.55 2.26 6.44
N ASP A 300 -34.97 3.08 7.39
CA ASP A 300 -34.24 4.23 7.94
C ASP A 300 -32.78 3.83 8.24
N ILE A 301 -31.86 4.07 7.29
CA ILE A 301 -30.43 4.09 7.59
C ILE A 301 -30.21 5.37 8.38
N GLU A 302 -30.37 5.30 9.70
CA GLU A 302 -29.71 6.24 10.61
C GLU A 302 -28.26 6.37 10.12
N GLU A 303 -27.78 7.59 9.87
CA GLU A 303 -26.36 7.91 9.66
C GLU A 303 -25.56 7.53 10.92
N GLY A 304 -25.44 6.23 11.17
CA GLY A 304 -24.75 5.63 12.28
C GLY A 304 -23.29 5.46 11.89
N SER A 305 -22.41 6.14 12.63
CA SER A 305 -20.96 5.93 12.59
C SER A 305 -20.62 4.44 12.43
N PHE A 306 -19.98 4.07 11.32
CA PHE A 306 -19.44 2.72 11.14
C PHE A 306 -18.58 2.32 12.34
N PRO A 307 -18.67 1.07 12.82
CA PRO A 307 -17.90 0.63 13.97
C PRO A 307 -16.39 0.66 13.67
N LYS A 308 -15.63 1.29 14.55
CA LYS A 308 -14.18 1.45 14.39
C LYS A 308 -13.46 0.16 14.78
N ILE A 309 -12.54 -0.30 13.92
CA ILE A 309 -11.72 -1.50 14.15
C ILE A 309 -10.46 -1.13 14.94
N TYR A 310 -9.72 -0.12 14.46
CA TYR A 310 -8.51 0.39 15.09
C TYR A 310 -8.22 1.83 14.64
N ALA A 311 -7.34 2.52 15.35
CA ALA A 311 -6.78 3.82 15.02
C ALA A 311 -5.35 3.93 15.53
N LEU A 312 -4.45 4.49 14.71
CA LEU A 312 -3.08 4.81 15.10
C LEU A 312 -2.80 6.28 14.80
N LYS A 313 -2.48 7.06 15.84
CA LYS A 313 -2.29 8.52 15.71
C LYS A 313 -1.00 9.00 16.36
N VAL A 314 -0.34 9.99 15.75
CA VAL A 314 0.72 10.76 16.38
C VAL A 314 0.09 11.88 17.20
N ILE A 315 0.49 12.00 18.47
CA ILE A 315 -0.05 12.96 19.42
C ILE A 315 1.09 13.67 20.18
N ASP A 316 0.72 14.65 21.01
CA ASP A 316 1.63 15.44 21.86
C ASP A 316 2.59 16.38 21.11
N PHE A 317 2.04 17.43 20.50
CA PHE A 317 2.79 18.40 19.69
C PHE A 317 3.28 19.66 20.43
N ALA A 318 3.24 19.67 21.77
CA ALA A 318 3.64 20.82 22.59
C ALA A 318 5.09 21.30 22.36
N HIS A 319 5.95 20.41 21.88
CA HIS A 319 7.34 20.70 21.52
C HIS A 319 7.65 20.18 20.10
N ALA A 320 6.68 20.33 19.20
CA ALA A 320 6.79 20.01 17.78
C ALA A 320 6.96 21.27 16.93
N GLN A 321 7.78 21.17 15.88
CA GLN A 321 7.97 22.23 14.90
C GLN A 321 8.37 21.64 13.54
N TRP A 322 7.91 22.24 12.45
CA TRP A 322 8.41 21.96 11.10
C TRP A 322 9.76 22.66 10.91
N THR A 323 10.74 21.93 10.37
CA THR A 323 12.13 22.40 10.23
C THR A 323 12.68 22.17 8.83
N PRO A 324 12.18 22.89 7.81
CA PRO A 324 12.67 22.76 6.44
C PRO A 324 14.20 23.00 6.34
N GLY A 325 14.88 22.15 5.59
CA GLY A 325 16.33 22.14 5.34
C GLY A 325 17.18 21.44 6.41
N LEU A 326 16.59 20.87 7.46
CA LEU A 326 17.34 20.20 8.55
C LEU A 326 17.38 18.67 8.45
N GLY A 327 16.80 18.07 7.41
CA GLY A 327 16.66 16.63 7.25
C GLY A 327 15.63 16.00 8.21
N PRO A 328 15.42 14.68 8.12
CA PRO A 328 14.40 13.96 8.90
C PRO A 328 14.67 14.00 10.41
N ASP A 329 13.63 13.76 11.22
CA ASP A 329 13.75 13.70 12.68
C ASP A 329 14.45 12.40 13.12
N GLU A 330 15.78 12.37 13.04
CA GLU A 330 16.56 11.23 13.48
C GLU A 330 16.29 10.87 14.95
N ASN A 331 15.86 11.82 15.80
CA ASN A 331 15.56 11.55 17.20
C ASN A 331 14.28 10.71 17.36
N ALA A 332 13.18 11.12 16.73
CA ALA A 332 11.95 10.32 16.73
C ALA A 332 12.15 8.97 16.01
N LEU A 333 13.08 8.93 15.05
CA LEU A 333 13.39 7.76 14.25
C LEU A 333 14.51 6.87 14.83
N VAL A 334 15.17 7.15 15.96
CA VAL A 334 16.30 6.31 16.45
C VAL A 334 15.92 4.83 16.60
N GLY A 335 14.63 4.53 16.78
CA GLY A 335 14.05 3.19 16.68
C GLY A 335 13.95 2.59 15.26
N LYS A 336 14.71 3.07 14.26
CA LYS A 336 14.72 2.53 12.87
C LYS A 336 14.90 1.00 12.78
N TYR A 337 15.37 0.41 13.87
CA TYR A 337 15.32 -1.02 14.10
C TYR A 337 14.42 -1.29 15.30
N LEU A 338 13.10 -1.43 15.08
CA LEU A 338 12.35 -2.37 15.91
C LEU A 338 13.18 -3.65 15.98
N PRO A 339 13.40 -4.27 17.16
CA PRO A 339 13.97 -5.61 17.17
C PRO A 339 13.13 -6.41 16.17
N LYS A 340 13.79 -7.01 15.17
CA LYS A 340 13.13 -8.00 14.32
C LYS A 340 12.40 -8.92 15.27
N PHE A 341 11.08 -8.87 15.29
CA PHE A 341 10.27 -9.84 15.98
C PHE A 341 10.39 -11.12 15.16
N ASP A 342 11.56 -11.77 15.27
CA ASP A 342 11.81 -13.12 14.78
C ASP A 342 10.92 -14.03 15.65
N PHE A 343 9.70 -14.29 15.18
CA PHE A 343 8.94 -15.46 15.63
C PHE A 343 9.49 -16.76 15.03
N GLU A 344 10.50 -16.68 14.17
CA GLU A 344 11.13 -17.83 13.56
C GLU A 344 12.62 -17.86 13.87
N ALA A 345 13.05 -18.98 14.44
CA ALA A 345 14.44 -19.25 14.77
C ALA A 345 15.34 -19.01 13.55
N ARG A 346 16.34 -18.14 13.70
CA ARG A 346 17.45 -17.96 12.74
C ARG A 346 18.14 -19.29 12.46
N ALA A 347 17.82 -19.90 11.33
CA ALA A 347 18.79 -20.67 10.58
C ALA A 347 19.54 -19.71 9.66
N ALA A 348 20.84 -19.55 9.89
CA ALA A 348 21.70 -18.81 8.98
C ALA A 348 21.67 -19.51 7.61
N ALA A 349 21.05 -18.89 6.61
CA ALA A 349 21.12 -19.35 5.23
C ALA A 349 22.40 -18.82 4.57
N PRO A 350 23.12 -19.65 3.80
CA PRO A 350 24.35 -19.27 3.10
C PRO A 350 24.05 -18.29 1.96
N ALA A 351 25.10 -17.58 1.51
CA ALA A 351 25.05 -16.63 0.40
C ALA A 351 24.22 -17.16 -0.79
N ALA A 352 23.34 -16.30 -1.31
CA ALA A 352 22.44 -16.61 -2.41
C ALA A 352 23.20 -17.15 -3.63
N VAL A 353 22.87 -18.38 -4.01
CA VAL A 353 23.21 -18.96 -5.31
C VAL A 353 21.96 -18.87 -6.18
N SER A 354 22.13 -18.38 -7.40
CA SER A 354 21.09 -18.28 -8.43
C SER A 354 20.39 -19.63 -8.66
N HIS A 355 19.08 -19.69 -8.41
CA HIS A 355 18.25 -20.82 -8.83
C HIS A 355 17.30 -20.36 -9.94
N THR A 356 17.78 -20.47 -11.18
CA THR A 356 16.96 -20.46 -12.39
C THR A 356 16.26 -21.83 -12.49
N ASN A 357 14.95 -21.89 -12.79
CA ASN A 357 14.27 -23.17 -13.00
C ASN A 357 14.72 -23.78 -14.33
N ILE A 358 15.79 -24.55 -14.20
CA ILE A 358 16.49 -25.16 -15.30
C ILE A 358 16.00 -26.59 -15.41
N HIS A 359 15.35 -26.91 -16.52
CA HIS A 359 15.00 -28.30 -16.82
C HIS A 359 16.28 -29.09 -17.13
N GLU A 360 16.73 -29.89 -16.16
CA GLU A 360 17.91 -30.74 -16.29
C GLU A 360 17.50 -32.11 -16.84
N LEU A 361 17.76 -32.30 -18.13
CA LEU A 361 17.55 -33.57 -18.81
C LEU A 361 18.76 -34.48 -18.56
N GLN A 362 18.53 -35.71 -18.12
CA GLN A 362 19.58 -36.71 -17.90
C GLN A 362 20.05 -37.30 -19.23
N ALA A 363 21.29 -37.81 -19.28
CA ALA A 363 21.81 -38.47 -20.47
C ALA A 363 20.90 -39.61 -20.94
N ASN A 364 20.62 -39.67 -22.24
CA ASN A 364 19.71 -40.60 -22.90
C ASN A 364 18.23 -40.45 -22.50
N SER A 365 17.79 -39.22 -22.24
CA SER A 365 16.39 -38.90 -21.96
C SER A 365 15.88 -37.80 -22.87
N GLU A 366 14.56 -37.69 -23.00
CA GLU A 366 13.90 -36.64 -23.77
C GLU A 366 12.81 -35.93 -22.99
N TRP A 367 12.72 -34.62 -23.23
CA TRP A 367 11.61 -33.80 -22.83
C TRP A 367 10.62 -33.70 -23.99
N ARG A 368 9.45 -34.32 -23.84
CA ARG A 368 8.36 -34.26 -24.80
C ARG A 368 7.41 -33.12 -24.44
N PHE A 369 7.10 -32.27 -25.40
CA PHE A 369 6.20 -31.15 -25.21
C PHE A 369 5.27 -30.97 -26.43
N GLU A 370 4.07 -30.46 -26.17
CA GLU A 370 3.08 -30.14 -27.20
C GLU A 370 2.77 -28.66 -27.15
N VAL A 371 2.96 -27.99 -28.27
CA VAL A 371 2.61 -26.58 -28.46
C VAL A 371 1.35 -26.53 -29.30
N ALA A 372 0.26 -26.02 -28.75
CA ALA A 372 -0.99 -25.87 -29.47
C ALA A 372 -0.84 -24.91 -30.66
N ILE A 373 -1.64 -25.13 -31.71
CA ILE A 373 -1.71 -24.23 -32.88
C ILE A 373 -2.18 -22.85 -32.40
N GLY A 374 -1.35 -21.82 -32.60
CA GLY A 374 -1.58 -20.45 -32.12
C GLY A 374 -0.80 -20.07 -30.86
N SER A 375 -0.13 -21.01 -30.20
CA SER A 375 0.71 -20.78 -29.01
C SER A 375 2.19 -20.94 -29.35
N SER A 376 3.08 -20.43 -28.49
CA SER A 376 4.53 -20.61 -28.62
C SER A 376 5.20 -20.88 -27.28
N ILE A 377 6.26 -21.68 -27.28
CA ILE A 377 7.19 -21.85 -26.15
C ILE A 377 8.60 -21.52 -26.62
N ASP A 378 9.30 -20.70 -25.85
CA ASP A 378 10.70 -20.35 -26.09
C ASP A 378 11.58 -21.19 -25.15
N VAL A 379 12.57 -21.86 -25.72
CA VAL A 379 13.41 -22.82 -25.01
C VAL A 379 14.87 -22.55 -25.36
N LYS A 380 15.71 -22.33 -24.35
CA LYS A 380 17.15 -22.08 -24.54
C LYS A 380 18.00 -23.15 -23.88
N VAL A 381 18.96 -23.75 -24.60
CA VAL A 381 19.90 -24.73 -24.01
C VAL A 381 21.04 -24.02 -23.29
N LEU A 382 21.15 -24.15 -21.97
CA LEU A 382 22.13 -23.43 -21.15
C LEU A 382 23.45 -24.19 -21.00
N SER A 383 23.42 -25.53 -21.00
CA SER A 383 24.60 -26.38 -20.91
C SER A 383 24.29 -27.78 -21.44
N GLY A 384 25.32 -28.51 -21.89
CA GLY A 384 25.19 -29.86 -22.44
C GLY A 384 24.82 -29.89 -23.92
N THR A 385 24.49 -31.08 -24.45
CA THR A 385 24.05 -31.24 -25.84
C THR A 385 22.57 -31.63 -25.85
N ALA A 386 21.78 -31.02 -26.72
CA ALA A 386 20.37 -31.33 -26.86
C ALA A 386 20.04 -31.37 -28.34
N GLU A 387 19.15 -32.25 -28.76
CA GLU A 387 18.77 -32.40 -30.16
C GLU A 387 17.26 -32.56 -30.32
N ILE A 388 16.76 -32.12 -31.46
CA ILE A 388 15.38 -32.35 -31.89
C ILE A 388 15.44 -33.13 -33.20
N PHE A 389 14.93 -34.35 -33.18
CA PHE A 389 14.91 -35.26 -34.34
C PHE A 389 16.29 -35.40 -35.03
N GLY A 390 17.36 -35.51 -34.23
CA GLY A 390 18.74 -35.66 -34.71
C GLY A 390 19.44 -34.35 -35.13
N THR A 391 18.79 -33.19 -34.95
CA THR A 391 19.39 -31.87 -35.18
C THR A 391 19.78 -31.25 -33.84
N GLU A 392 21.07 -30.99 -33.65
CA GLU A 392 21.61 -30.44 -32.41
C GLU A 392 21.21 -28.97 -32.20
N LEU A 393 20.79 -28.64 -30.99
CA LEU A 393 20.42 -27.30 -30.53
C LEU A 393 21.65 -26.59 -29.98
N ALA A 394 21.91 -25.39 -30.47
CA ALA A 394 23.00 -24.54 -30.07
C ALA A 394 22.83 -24.02 -28.63
N LEU A 395 23.94 -24.02 -27.91
CA LEU A 395 24.01 -23.46 -26.56
C LEU A 395 23.72 -21.96 -26.57
N ASN A 396 22.95 -21.53 -25.58
CA ASN A 396 22.47 -20.18 -25.34
C ASN A 396 21.64 -19.56 -26.46
N HIS A 397 21.20 -20.38 -27.41
CA HIS A 397 20.30 -19.97 -28.47
C HIS A 397 18.85 -20.28 -28.08
N THR A 398 17.95 -19.33 -28.32
CA THR A 398 16.53 -19.44 -27.95
C THR A 398 15.75 -20.03 -29.11
N TYR A 399 15.19 -21.21 -28.91
CA TYR A 399 14.37 -21.94 -29.87
C TYR A 399 12.89 -21.76 -29.56
N THR A 400 12.15 -21.14 -30.46
CA THR A 400 10.69 -20.96 -30.35
C THR A 400 9.95 -22.09 -31.07
N PHE A 401 9.19 -22.88 -30.33
CA PHE A 401 8.32 -23.92 -30.90
C PHE A 401 6.88 -23.41 -30.94
N ARG A 402 6.18 -23.59 -32.07
CA ARG A 402 4.77 -23.15 -32.25
C ARG A 402 3.95 -24.24 -32.92
N GLY A 403 2.74 -24.49 -32.44
CA GLY A 403 1.79 -25.40 -33.11
C GLY A 403 2.27 -26.83 -33.38
N THR A 404 3.24 -27.32 -32.61
CA THR A 404 3.94 -28.59 -32.88
C THR A 404 4.00 -29.50 -31.66
N LYS A 405 3.92 -30.80 -31.89
CA LYS A 405 4.30 -31.84 -30.91
C LYS A 405 5.75 -32.18 -31.16
N SER A 406 6.62 -31.93 -30.20
CA SER A 406 8.05 -32.14 -30.36
C SER A 406 8.68 -32.79 -29.15
N SER A 407 9.90 -33.28 -29.31
CA SER A 407 10.72 -33.73 -28.20
C SER A 407 12.15 -33.20 -28.34
N ILE A 408 12.73 -32.78 -27.22
CA ILE A 408 14.14 -32.44 -27.10
C ILE A 408 14.81 -33.60 -26.37
N TYR A 409 15.64 -34.35 -27.11
CA TYR A 409 16.42 -35.46 -26.60
C TYR A 409 17.83 -35.00 -26.24
N THR A 410 18.48 -35.66 -25.29
CA THR A 410 19.90 -35.44 -25.01
C THR A 410 20.65 -36.76 -24.85
N TRP A 411 21.81 -36.87 -25.50
CA TRP A 411 22.71 -38.01 -25.35
C TRP A 411 23.56 -37.94 -24.07
N HIS A 412 23.86 -36.72 -23.60
CA HIS A 412 24.87 -36.48 -22.56
C HIS A 412 24.35 -35.67 -21.35
N GLY A 413 23.11 -35.19 -21.41
CA GLY A 413 22.45 -34.34 -20.42
C GLY A 413 22.45 -32.85 -20.82
N CYS A 414 21.40 -32.10 -20.50
CA CYS A 414 21.30 -30.65 -20.82
C CYS A 414 20.37 -29.84 -19.89
N ARG A 415 20.34 -28.50 -20.04
CA ARG A 415 19.66 -27.51 -19.14
C ARG A 415 18.83 -26.47 -19.94
N LEU A 416 17.56 -26.12 -19.61
CA LEU A 416 16.65 -25.24 -20.41
C LEU A 416 15.95 -24.02 -19.69
N GLU A 417 15.54 -22.90 -20.37
CA GLU A 417 14.89 -21.64 -19.80
C GLU A 417 13.78 -20.90 -20.68
N PRO A 418 12.67 -20.26 -20.14
CA PRO A 418 11.58 -19.48 -20.84
C PRO A 418 11.32 -17.94 -20.46
N VAL A 419 10.37 -17.19 -21.10
CA VAL A 419 10.23 -15.66 -21.13
C VAL A 419 9.45 -14.91 -20.00
N VAL A 420 8.37 -15.42 -19.39
CA VAL A 420 7.65 -14.75 -18.24
C VAL A 420 8.62 -14.39 -17.12
N THR A 421 9.68 -15.18 -17.02
CA THR A 421 10.85 -15.01 -16.16
C THR A 421 11.41 -13.59 -16.17
N ARG A 422 11.45 -12.86 -17.29
CA ARG A 422 11.99 -11.49 -17.30
C ARG A 422 11.14 -10.48 -16.52
N LEU A 423 9.82 -10.53 -16.70
CA LEU A 423 8.90 -9.67 -15.96
C LEU A 423 8.95 -10.01 -14.47
N ALA A 424 8.95 -11.31 -14.15
CA ALA A 424 9.08 -11.79 -12.79
C ALA A 424 10.39 -11.32 -12.16
N LEU A 425 11.53 -11.44 -12.85
CA LEU A 425 12.82 -10.97 -12.38
C LEU A 425 12.83 -9.46 -12.10
N ALA A 426 12.28 -8.63 -12.99
CA ALA A 426 12.22 -7.19 -12.76
C ALA A 426 11.34 -6.83 -11.55
N ALA A 427 10.16 -7.45 -11.45
CA ALA A 427 9.24 -7.23 -10.35
C ALA A 427 9.79 -7.74 -9.01
N THR A 428 10.35 -8.95 -8.98
CA THR A 428 10.95 -9.56 -7.79
C THR A 428 12.26 -8.91 -7.40
N SER A 429 13.08 -8.40 -8.32
CA SER A 429 14.26 -7.59 -7.99
C SER A 429 13.86 -6.33 -7.25
N ARG A 430 12.85 -5.60 -7.75
CA ARG A 430 12.33 -4.42 -7.05
C ARG A 430 11.75 -4.79 -5.68
N LEU A 431 11.06 -5.93 -5.60
CA LEU A 431 10.54 -6.48 -4.34
C LEU A 431 11.66 -6.81 -3.36
N GLN A 432 12.82 -7.28 -3.83
CA GLN A 432 13.97 -7.58 -2.98
C GLN A 432 14.70 -6.33 -2.51
N ASP A 433 14.80 -5.32 -3.37
CA ASP A 433 15.47 -4.05 -3.09
C ASP A 433 14.68 -3.19 -2.09
N ASP A 434 13.35 -3.22 -2.15
CA ASP A 434 12.47 -2.50 -1.24
C ASP A 434 11.89 -3.42 -0.16
N VAL A 435 12.39 -3.26 1.07
CA VAL A 435 11.97 -4.04 2.24
C VAL A 435 10.46 -3.93 2.48
N LYS A 436 9.84 -2.77 2.25
CA LYS A 436 8.40 -2.58 2.47
C LYS A 436 7.58 -3.33 1.44
N CYS A 437 7.95 -3.20 0.17
CA CYS A 437 7.30 -3.95 -0.90
C CYS A 437 7.42 -5.46 -0.65
N ARG A 438 8.60 -5.93 -0.20
CA ARG A 438 8.81 -7.34 0.14
C ARG A 438 7.86 -7.88 1.18
N GLU A 439 7.63 -7.10 2.24
CA GLU A 439 6.75 -7.48 3.35
C GLU A 439 5.27 -7.41 2.99
N THR A 440 4.88 -6.58 2.02
CA THR A 440 3.49 -6.51 1.51
C THR A 440 3.18 -7.56 0.45
N GLY A 441 4.19 -8.07 -0.26
CA GLY A 441 4.02 -9.04 -1.34
C GLY A 441 3.55 -8.41 -2.65
N MET A 442 2.90 -9.22 -3.50
CA MET A 442 2.51 -8.83 -4.85
C MET A 442 1.12 -9.38 -5.19
N ILE A 443 0.30 -8.56 -5.85
CA ILE A 443 -0.96 -8.99 -6.45
C ILE A 443 -0.76 -9.05 -7.97
N ILE A 444 -1.03 -10.21 -8.55
CA ILE A 444 -0.85 -10.46 -9.98
C ILE A 444 -2.23 -10.66 -10.59
N ASP A 445 -2.70 -9.65 -11.32
CA ASP A 445 -3.93 -9.76 -12.11
C ASP A 445 -3.63 -10.40 -13.46
N THR A 446 -4.46 -11.36 -13.87
CA THR A 446 -4.26 -12.14 -15.10
C THR A 446 -5.43 -11.92 -16.05
N PRO A 447 -5.19 -11.75 -17.36
CA PRO A 447 -6.28 -11.54 -18.29
C PRO A 447 -7.16 -12.78 -18.40
N GLY A 448 -8.49 -12.57 -18.44
CA GLY A 448 -9.48 -13.66 -18.44
C GLY A 448 -9.31 -14.68 -19.57
N VAL A 449 -8.69 -14.29 -20.69
CA VAL A 449 -8.38 -15.18 -21.82
C VAL A 449 -7.50 -16.37 -21.45
N ILE A 450 -6.69 -16.24 -20.39
CA ILE A 450 -5.82 -17.31 -19.88
C ILE A 450 -6.63 -18.46 -19.27
N SER A 451 -7.85 -18.19 -18.81
CA SER A 451 -8.75 -19.23 -18.28
C SER A 451 -9.50 -20.04 -19.35
N GLN A 452 -9.51 -19.57 -20.60
CA GLN A 452 -10.35 -20.13 -21.69
C GLN A 452 -9.54 -20.57 -22.93
N GLY A 453 -8.28 -20.10 -23.07
CA GLY A 453 -7.43 -20.38 -24.23
C GLY A 453 -6.62 -21.68 -24.16
N LYS A 454 -6.29 -22.25 -25.33
CA LYS A 454 -5.31 -23.36 -25.43
C LYS A 454 -3.92 -22.85 -25.03
N GLY A 455 -3.30 -23.46 -24.02
CA GLY A 455 -2.00 -23.02 -23.47
C GLY A 455 -2.10 -22.06 -22.28
N GLY A 456 -3.32 -21.64 -21.89
CA GLY A 456 -3.50 -20.68 -20.80
C GLY A 456 -3.13 -21.24 -19.44
N TYR A 457 -3.42 -22.51 -19.16
CA TYR A 457 -3.06 -23.13 -17.89
C TYR A 457 -1.54 -23.26 -17.73
N GLU A 458 -0.81 -23.56 -18.80
CA GLU A 458 0.65 -23.60 -18.82
C GLU A 458 1.24 -22.23 -18.47
N LEU A 459 0.63 -21.15 -18.97
CA LEU A 459 1.02 -19.79 -18.62
C LEU A 459 0.75 -19.49 -17.14
N ILE A 460 -0.39 -19.94 -16.58
CA ILE A 460 -0.64 -19.84 -15.12
C ILE A 460 0.45 -20.56 -14.34
N SER A 461 0.80 -21.79 -14.74
CA SER A 461 1.89 -22.55 -14.12
C SER A 461 3.23 -21.84 -14.22
N HIS A 462 3.51 -21.19 -15.34
CA HIS A 462 4.72 -20.40 -15.50
C HIS A 462 4.72 -19.17 -14.57
N ILE A 463 3.62 -18.41 -14.52
CA ILE A 463 3.46 -17.26 -13.61
C ILE A 463 3.63 -17.68 -12.14
N VAL A 464 2.95 -18.75 -11.73
CA VAL A 464 3.01 -19.27 -10.36
C VAL A 464 4.42 -19.62 -9.97
N SER A 465 5.17 -20.27 -10.87
CA SER A 465 6.56 -20.63 -10.62
C SER A 465 7.48 -19.42 -10.56
N GLU A 466 7.39 -18.49 -11.51
CA GLU A 466 8.36 -17.39 -11.65
C GLU A 466 8.18 -16.30 -10.59
N PHE A 467 6.95 -16.08 -10.16
CA PHE A 467 6.65 -15.13 -9.09
C PHE A 467 6.59 -15.77 -7.70
N SER A 468 6.91 -17.07 -7.60
CA SER A 468 6.81 -17.87 -6.37
C SER A 468 5.47 -17.67 -5.66
N VAL A 469 4.37 -17.76 -6.42
CA VAL A 469 3.01 -17.48 -5.93
C VAL A 469 2.60 -18.50 -4.88
N ASN A 470 2.18 -18.01 -3.70
CA ASN A 470 1.75 -18.83 -2.57
C ASN A 470 0.22 -18.85 -2.39
N ILE A 471 -0.53 -17.92 -3.00
CA ILE A 471 -1.99 -17.86 -2.96
C ILE A 471 -2.54 -17.68 -4.37
N ILE A 472 -3.47 -18.54 -4.79
CA ILE A 472 -4.17 -18.44 -6.08
C ILE A 472 -5.66 -18.23 -5.81
N LEU A 473 -6.18 -17.08 -6.26
CA LEU A 473 -7.61 -16.75 -6.19
C LEU A 473 -8.27 -17.08 -7.53
N VAL A 474 -9.29 -17.96 -7.51
CA VAL A 474 -10.06 -18.32 -8.70
C VAL A 474 -11.47 -17.74 -8.61
N LEU A 475 -11.77 -16.80 -9.51
CA LEU A 475 -13.06 -16.09 -9.53
C LEU A 475 -14.05 -16.78 -10.48
N GLY A 476 -15.24 -17.14 -9.96
CA GLY A 476 -16.43 -17.47 -10.77
C GLY A 476 -16.36 -18.72 -11.66
N SER A 477 -15.30 -19.54 -11.59
CA SER A 477 -15.13 -20.73 -12.43
C SER A 477 -14.74 -21.97 -11.61
N GLU A 478 -15.72 -22.84 -11.36
CA GLU A 478 -15.50 -24.11 -10.65
C GLU A 478 -14.58 -25.07 -11.40
N ARG A 479 -14.69 -25.07 -12.73
CA ARG A 479 -13.84 -25.89 -13.59
C ARG A 479 -12.39 -25.47 -13.44
N LEU A 480 -12.10 -24.18 -13.54
CA LEU A 480 -10.74 -23.66 -13.38
C LEU A 480 -10.21 -23.98 -11.98
N HIS A 481 -11.02 -23.78 -10.94
CA HIS A 481 -10.62 -24.08 -9.57
C HIS A 481 -10.25 -25.55 -9.38
N SER A 482 -11.06 -26.47 -9.91
CA SER A 482 -10.79 -27.92 -9.86
C SER A 482 -9.50 -28.29 -10.60
N ASP A 483 -9.28 -27.69 -11.77
CA ASP A 483 -8.06 -27.89 -12.57
C ASP A 483 -6.81 -27.35 -11.85
N MET A 484 -6.92 -26.18 -11.21
CA MET A 484 -5.83 -25.58 -10.42
C MET A 484 -5.52 -26.40 -9.17
N ILE A 485 -6.53 -26.93 -8.45
CA ILE A 485 -6.33 -27.87 -7.33
C ILE A 485 -5.52 -29.06 -7.81
N ARG A 486 -5.96 -29.71 -8.89
CA ARG A 486 -5.28 -30.91 -9.41
C ARG A 486 -3.82 -30.63 -9.79
N ARG A 487 -3.52 -29.44 -10.31
CA ARG A 487 -2.15 -29.05 -10.67
C ARG A 487 -1.32 -28.71 -9.44
N PHE A 488 -1.79 -27.85 -8.55
CA PHE A 488 -0.96 -27.22 -7.53
C PHE A 488 -1.12 -27.81 -6.12
N SER A 489 -2.05 -28.73 -5.87
CA SER A 489 -2.25 -29.32 -4.54
C SER A 489 -1.03 -30.05 -3.98
N ALA A 490 -0.15 -30.54 -4.85
CA ALA A 490 1.10 -31.20 -4.49
C ALA A 490 2.34 -30.30 -4.67
N HIS A 491 2.17 -29.10 -5.22
CA HIS A 491 3.27 -28.16 -5.44
C HIS A 491 3.54 -27.38 -4.16
N LYS A 492 4.83 -27.21 -3.87
CA LYS A 492 5.31 -26.35 -2.81
C LYS A 492 6.06 -25.19 -3.42
N THR A 493 5.97 -24.03 -2.78
CA THR A 493 6.79 -22.87 -3.10
C THR A 493 8.27 -23.16 -2.83
N ASP A 494 9.16 -22.27 -3.28
CA ASP A 494 10.60 -22.35 -2.98
C ASP A 494 10.90 -22.26 -1.48
N SER A 495 9.98 -21.67 -0.69
CA SER A 495 9.98 -21.63 0.77
C SER A 495 9.46 -22.92 1.43
N GLY A 496 8.98 -23.89 0.66
CA GLY A 496 8.45 -25.17 1.15
C GLY A 496 6.98 -25.13 1.61
N GLU A 497 6.31 -24.01 1.41
CA GLU A 497 4.91 -23.78 1.77
C GLU A 497 3.98 -24.36 0.70
N ALA A 498 2.80 -24.83 1.11
CA ALA A 498 1.79 -25.28 0.16
C ALA A 498 1.11 -24.07 -0.49
N ILE A 499 0.85 -24.15 -1.80
CA ILE A 499 0.08 -23.11 -2.49
C ILE A 499 -1.37 -23.17 -2.01
N THR A 500 -1.87 -22.06 -1.48
CA THR A 500 -3.25 -21.93 -1.02
C THR A 500 -4.14 -21.58 -2.19
N LEU A 501 -5.15 -22.41 -2.47
CA LEU A 501 -6.14 -22.14 -3.52
C LEU A 501 -7.45 -21.72 -2.89
N VAL A 502 -7.96 -20.56 -3.30
CA VAL A 502 -9.22 -20.00 -2.81
C VAL A 502 -10.16 -19.79 -3.99
N ARG A 503 -11.35 -20.37 -3.92
CA ARG A 503 -12.45 -20.10 -4.83
C ARG A 503 -13.26 -18.92 -4.31
N LEU A 504 -13.54 -17.96 -5.16
CA LEU A 504 -14.45 -16.86 -4.86
C LEU A 504 -15.56 -16.82 -5.91
N ASP A 505 -16.77 -16.51 -5.46
CA ASP A 505 -17.90 -16.32 -6.36
C ASP A 505 -17.80 -14.94 -7.05
N LYS A 506 -18.25 -14.84 -8.30
CA LYS A 506 -18.33 -13.56 -9.01
C LYS A 506 -19.37 -12.69 -8.28
N SER A 507 -19.00 -11.45 -7.94
CA SER A 507 -19.94 -10.49 -7.35
C SER A 507 -21.14 -10.24 -8.28
N GLY A 508 -22.35 -10.17 -7.71
CA GLY A 508 -23.58 -9.88 -8.45
C GLY A 508 -23.59 -8.50 -9.11
N GLY A 509 -22.79 -7.55 -8.61
CA GLY A 509 -22.61 -6.22 -9.22
C GLY A 509 -21.61 -6.17 -10.38
N CYS A 510 -21.00 -7.31 -10.75
CA CYS A 510 -20.02 -7.36 -11.82
C CYS A 510 -20.71 -7.46 -13.19
N VAL A 511 -20.67 -6.34 -13.93
CA VAL A 511 -21.26 -6.22 -15.27
C VAL A 511 -20.25 -6.67 -16.35
N ASP A 512 -20.73 -7.44 -17.31
CA ASP A 512 -19.92 -7.86 -18.45
C ASP A 512 -19.63 -6.66 -19.37
N ARG A 513 -18.38 -6.60 -19.84
CA ARG A 513 -17.88 -5.51 -20.68
C ARG A 513 -17.73 -6.03 -22.10
N ASP A 514 -18.41 -5.40 -23.04
CA ASP A 514 -18.28 -5.72 -24.45
C ASP A 514 -17.02 -5.08 -25.07
N ASP A 515 -16.68 -5.50 -26.29
CA ASP A 515 -15.48 -5.02 -26.98
C ASP A 515 -15.51 -3.50 -27.22
N ALA A 516 -16.70 -2.94 -27.44
CA ALA A 516 -16.90 -1.50 -27.67
C ALA A 516 -16.61 -0.69 -26.41
N PHE A 517 -17.13 -1.12 -25.25
CA PHE A 517 -16.84 -0.52 -23.96
C PHE A 517 -15.34 -0.64 -23.63
N MET A 518 -14.74 -1.81 -23.86
CA MET A 518 -13.31 -2.01 -23.64
C MET A 518 -12.46 -1.13 -24.55
N GLN A 519 -12.89 -0.86 -25.80
CA GLN A 519 -12.22 0.08 -26.70
C GLN A 519 -12.32 1.53 -26.19
N GLN A 520 -13.52 1.96 -25.76
CA GLN A 520 -13.72 3.30 -25.17
C GLN A 520 -12.88 3.51 -23.90
N MET A 521 -12.77 2.49 -23.04
CA MET A 521 -11.90 2.55 -21.85
C MET A 521 -10.43 2.71 -22.22
N ARG A 522 -9.94 2.00 -23.26
CA ARG A 522 -8.57 2.14 -23.75
C ARG A 522 -8.32 3.55 -24.30
N ASP A 523 -9.24 4.05 -25.11
CA ASP A 523 -9.15 5.41 -25.67
C ASP A 523 -9.14 6.47 -24.56
N ALA A 524 -9.97 6.31 -23.54
CA ALA A 524 -10.00 7.18 -22.37
C ALA A 524 -8.68 7.14 -21.59
N ALA A 525 -8.12 5.96 -21.34
CA ALA A 525 -6.83 5.82 -20.65
C ALA A 525 -5.66 6.43 -21.44
N ILE A 526 -5.65 6.25 -22.76
CA ILE A 526 -4.66 6.90 -23.65
C ILE A 526 -4.81 8.42 -23.56
N LYS A 527 -6.05 8.94 -23.62
CA LYS A 527 -6.31 10.37 -23.51
C LYS A 527 -5.87 10.93 -22.16
N GLU A 528 -6.19 10.24 -21.07
CA GLU A 528 -5.78 10.59 -19.71
C GLU A 528 -4.26 10.63 -19.57
N TYR A 529 -3.53 9.70 -20.18
CA TYR A 529 -2.06 9.71 -20.16
C TYR A 529 -1.46 11.02 -20.72
N PHE A 530 -2.05 11.59 -21.78
CA PHE A 530 -1.55 12.82 -22.39
C PHE A 530 -2.14 14.10 -21.80
N PHE A 531 -3.44 14.12 -21.51
CA PHE A 531 -4.19 15.32 -21.14
C PHE A 531 -4.67 15.34 -19.69
N GLY A 532 -4.45 14.24 -18.95
CA GLY A 532 -4.92 14.07 -17.60
C GLY A 532 -6.44 13.92 -17.49
N ASP A 533 -6.97 14.11 -16.29
CA ASP A 533 -8.39 13.97 -15.97
C ASP A 533 -9.03 15.32 -15.59
N ALA A 534 -10.29 15.29 -15.16
CA ALA A 534 -11.04 16.48 -14.74
C ALA A 534 -10.42 17.18 -13.51
N LYS A 535 -9.67 16.46 -12.67
CA LYS A 535 -9.03 16.98 -11.46
C LYS A 535 -7.59 17.44 -11.71
N ARG A 536 -6.95 16.90 -12.75
CA ARG A 536 -5.51 17.06 -13.05
C ARG A 536 -5.32 17.19 -14.56
N THR A 537 -5.44 18.41 -15.07
CA THR A 537 -5.19 18.67 -16.49
C THR A 537 -3.69 18.69 -16.80
N LEU A 538 -3.29 17.92 -17.80
CA LEU A 538 -1.92 17.88 -18.33
C LEU A 538 -1.86 18.61 -19.68
N SER A 539 -0.71 19.20 -19.97
CA SER A 539 -0.44 19.92 -21.22
C SER A 539 0.63 19.20 -22.03
N PRO A 540 0.26 18.26 -22.92
CA PRO A 540 1.22 17.53 -23.71
C PRO A 540 1.86 18.44 -24.76
N HIS A 541 3.08 18.11 -25.17
CA HIS A 541 3.86 18.92 -26.09
C HIS A 541 3.90 18.28 -27.49
N THR A 542 3.63 19.09 -28.51
CA THR A 542 3.73 18.67 -29.90
C THR A 542 5.14 18.92 -30.45
N GLN A 543 5.75 17.91 -31.03
CA GLN A 543 7.07 17.97 -31.65
C GLN A 543 6.96 17.65 -33.15
N VAL A 544 7.64 18.43 -33.98
CA VAL A 544 7.76 18.14 -35.42
C VAL A 544 9.17 17.62 -35.66
N VAL A 545 9.27 16.39 -36.16
CA VAL A 545 10.52 15.64 -36.29
C VAL A 545 10.70 15.18 -37.73
N ASN A 546 11.92 15.26 -38.26
CA ASN A 546 12.23 14.75 -39.60
C ASN A 546 12.39 13.21 -39.56
N TYR A 547 12.06 12.53 -40.66
CA TYR A 547 12.16 11.06 -40.74
C TYR A 547 13.58 10.56 -40.40
N ASP A 548 14.61 11.24 -40.92
CA ASP A 548 16.02 10.88 -40.75
C ASP A 548 16.51 10.94 -39.28
N GLU A 549 15.77 11.62 -38.40
CA GLU A 549 16.09 11.76 -36.97
C GLU A 549 15.44 10.66 -36.12
N LEU A 550 14.57 9.82 -36.69
CA LEU A 550 13.82 8.81 -35.97
C LEU A 550 14.42 7.42 -36.15
N SER A 551 14.33 6.61 -35.11
CA SER A 551 14.66 5.18 -35.16
C SER A 551 13.44 4.38 -34.72
N ILE A 552 12.60 4.01 -35.69
CA ILE A 552 11.37 3.25 -35.46
C ILE A 552 11.62 1.77 -35.73
N PHE A 553 11.22 0.93 -34.80
CA PHE A 553 11.28 -0.51 -34.89
C PHE A 553 9.88 -1.08 -34.81
N LYS A 554 9.48 -1.86 -35.82
CA LYS A 554 8.21 -2.58 -35.85
C LYS A 554 8.39 -3.96 -35.25
N VAL A 555 7.46 -4.38 -34.40
CA VAL A 555 7.39 -5.78 -33.95
C VAL A 555 6.96 -6.65 -35.13
N ARG A 556 7.77 -7.65 -35.51
CA ARG A 556 7.40 -8.57 -36.58
C ARG A 556 6.23 -9.45 -36.16
N GLU A 557 5.11 -9.34 -36.86
CA GLU A 557 4.00 -10.29 -36.76
C GLU A 557 4.35 -11.56 -37.56
N ALA A 558 4.14 -12.73 -36.96
CA ALA A 558 4.57 -14.02 -37.49
C ALA A 558 3.89 -14.47 -38.82
N HIS A 559 3.06 -13.62 -39.42
CA HIS A 559 2.38 -13.91 -40.70
C HIS A 559 3.26 -13.65 -41.94
N SER A 560 4.43 -13.02 -41.78
CA SER A 560 5.28 -12.63 -42.92
C SER A 560 6.48 -13.57 -43.19
N MET A 561 6.43 -14.84 -42.76
CA MET A 561 7.48 -15.85 -43.04
C MET A 561 7.34 -16.57 -44.40
N HIS A 562 6.59 -16.02 -45.35
CA HIS A 562 6.47 -16.62 -46.69
C HIS A 562 7.60 -16.22 -47.67
N SER A 563 8.54 -15.33 -47.31
CA SER A 563 9.61 -14.95 -48.24
C SER A 563 10.76 -15.96 -48.34
N ALA A 564 10.87 -16.91 -47.40
CA ALA A 564 11.93 -17.93 -47.40
C ALA A 564 11.76 -19.02 -48.49
N PHE A 565 10.65 -18.99 -49.25
CA PHE A 565 10.36 -19.94 -50.33
C PHE A 565 10.74 -19.43 -51.73
N LEU A 566 11.40 -18.27 -51.85
CA LEU A 566 11.89 -17.79 -53.13
C LEU A 566 13.21 -18.49 -53.49
N PRO A 567 13.29 -19.20 -54.63
CA PRO A 567 14.49 -19.94 -55.00
C PRO A 567 15.58 -18.96 -55.44
N GLY A 568 16.54 -18.68 -54.56
CA GLY A 568 17.78 -17.94 -54.89
C GLY A 568 18.18 -16.77 -53.97
N GLY A 569 17.74 -16.71 -52.70
CA GLY A 569 18.18 -15.69 -51.75
C GLY A 569 19.28 -16.19 -50.80
N GLU A 570 20.32 -15.39 -50.61
CA GLU A 570 21.50 -15.62 -49.75
C GLU A 570 21.14 -15.99 -48.30
N GLU A 571 21.99 -16.81 -47.66
CA GLU A 571 21.96 -17.09 -46.22
C GLU A 571 22.35 -15.82 -45.44
N ASP A 572 21.44 -14.88 -45.26
CA ASP A 572 21.72 -13.66 -44.50
C ASP A 572 20.80 -13.47 -43.30
N ALA A 573 21.47 -13.40 -42.14
CA ALA A 573 21.07 -12.90 -40.83
C ALA A 573 19.95 -13.62 -40.06
N GLU A 574 20.23 -13.91 -38.79
CA GLU A 574 19.27 -14.38 -37.79
C GLU A 574 17.98 -13.53 -37.82
N PRO A 575 16.78 -14.14 -37.73
CA PRO A 575 15.53 -13.41 -37.78
C PRO A 575 15.36 -12.58 -36.50
N THR A 576 15.78 -11.33 -36.54
CA THR A 576 15.53 -10.35 -35.48
C THR A 576 14.02 -10.10 -35.31
N GLN A 577 13.55 -10.02 -34.06
CA GLN A 577 12.13 -9.83 -33.71
C GLN A 577 11.62 -8.43 -34.06
N TYR A 578 12.53 -7.47 -34.17
CA TYR A 578 12.24 -6.12 -34.61
C TYR A 578 12.71 -5.90 -36.04
N GLU A 579 11.96 -5.09 -36.77
CA GLU A 579 12.34 -4.61 -38.08
C GLU A 579 12.44 -3.09 -38.02
N LYS A 580 13.59 -2.54 -38.38
CA LYS A 580 13.71 -1.09 -38.50
C LYS A 580 12.88 -0.64 -39.70
N VAL A 581 11.94 0.27 -39.47
CA VAL A 581 11.00 0.75 -40.50
C VAL A 581 11.08 2.26 -40.64
N GLU A 582 10.87 2.72 -41.86
CA GLU A 582 10.64 4.14 -42.14
C GLU A 582 9.21 4.55 -41.77
N PRO A 583 8.95 5.83 -41.47
CA PRO A 583 7.60 6.27 -41.17
C PRO A 583 6.65 6.09 -42.36
N VAL A 584 5.49 5.45 -42.11
CA VAL A 584 4.44 5.17 -43.12
C VAL A 584 3.10 5.78 -42.71
N PRO A 585 2.18 6.08 -43.66
CA PRO A 585 0.87 6.67 -43.35
C PRO A 585 0.03 5.86 -42.35
N MET A 586 0.22 4.53 -42.32
CA MET A 586 -0.46 3.65 -41.36
C MET A 586 -0.08 3.89 -39.90
N MET A 587 0.98 4.66 -39.64
CA MET A 587 1.37 5.06 -38.29
C MET A 587 0.54 6.24 -37.77
N LEU A 588 -0.28 6.87 -38.62
CA LEU A 588 -1.16 7.95 -38.20
C LEU A 588 -2.08 7.47 -37.08
N HIS A 589 -2.15 8.26 -36.01
CA HIS A 589 -2.88 7.96 -34.78
C HIS A 589 -2.35 6.77 -33.97
N CYS A 590 -1.23 6.13 -34.34
CA CYS A 590 -0.63 5.07 -33.54
C CYS A 590 0.09 5.62 -32.29
N ILE A 591 0.18 4.75 -31.28
CA ILE A 591 1.00 4.96 -30.09
C ILE A 591 2.32 4.21 -30.25
N PHE A 592 3.44 4.89 -30.00
CA PHE A 592 4.76 4.26 -29.95
C PHE A 592 5.29 4.22 -28.52
N ALA A 593 5.92 3.10 -28.15
CA ALA A 593 6.68 3.01 -26.91
C ALA A 593 8.07 3.62 -27.11
N VAL A 594 8.48 4.48 -26.17
CA VAL A 594 9.83 5.06 -26.14
C VAL A 594 10.70 4.21 -25.24
N MET A 595 11.75 3.60 -25.77
CA MET A 595 12.59 2.67 -25.00
C MET A 595 13.69 3.42 -24.24
N HIS A 596 14.00 2.94 -23.03
CA HIS A 596 15.15 3.37 -22.23
C HIS A 596 16.45 2.71 -22.73
N ALA A 597 16.75 2.93 -24.01
CA ALA A 597 17.93 2.43 -24.72
C ALA A 597 18.50 3.52 -25.63
N SER A 598 19.70 3.29 -26.19
CA SER A 598 20.30 4.12 -27.23
C SER A 598 19.91 3.60 -28.61
N THR A 599 19.79 4.49 -29.60
CA THR A 599 19.55 4.11 -31.00
C THR A 599 20.69 3.30 -31.64
N ARG A 600 21.84 3.23 -30.96
CA ARG A 600 23.01 2.45 -31.38
C ARG A 600 23.08 1.06 -30.74
N ASP A 601 22.22 0.77 -29.77
CA ASP A 601 22.23 -0.51 -29.07
C ASP A 601 21.74 -1.63 -30.00
N SER A 602 22.13 -2.87 -29.70
CA SER A 602 21.65 -4.04 -30.44
C SER A 602 20.14 -4.19 -30.27
N GLN A 603 19.48 -4.83 -31.24
CA GLN A 603 18.02 -5.03 -31.18
C GLN A 603 17.59 -5.85 -29.96
N ASP A 604 18.41 -6.80 -29.50
CA ASP A 604 18.17 -7.53 -28.26
C ASP A 604 18.22 -6.63 -27.02
N THR A 605 19.18 -5.69 -26.97
CA THR A 605 19.26 -4.72 -25.88
C THR A 605 18.06 -3.77 -25.91
N ILE A 606 17.62 -3.34 -27.09
CA ILE A 606 16.41 -2.52 -27.25
C ILE A 606 15.16 -3.29 -26.80
N ARG A 607 15.07 -4.59 -27.11
CA ARG A 607 13.98 -5.47 -26.67
C ARG A 607 13.93 -5.62 -25.16
N ASP A 608 15.09 -5.79 -24.55
CA ASP A 608 15.22 -6.04 -23.11
C ASP A 608 15.18 -4.74 -22.27
N ALA A 609 15.19 -3.57 -22.91
CA ALA A 609 15.13 -2.28 -22.24
C ALA A 609 13.73 -1.96 -21.68
N SER A 610 13.68 -1.18 -20.61
CA SER A 610 12.42 -0.68 -20.04
C SER A 610 11.78 0.38 -20.92
N VAL A 611 10.45 0.52 -20.82
CA VAL A 611 9.70 1.59 -21.51
C VAL A 611 9.78 2.87 -20.66
N MET A 612 10.24 3.96 -21.27
CA MET A 612 10.31 5.30 -20.64
C MET A 612 8.94 6.00 -20.65
N GLY A 613 8.15 5.75 -21.69
CA GLY A 613 6.83 6.35 -21.87
C GLY A 613 6.29 6.10 -23.27
N PHE A 614 5.23 6.82 -23.62
CA PHE A 614 4.54 6.65 -24.89
C PHE A 614 4.39 7.99 -25.63
N VAL A 615 4.34 7.91 -26.95
CA VAL A 615 4.08 9.06 -27.82
C VAL A 615 3.00 8.74 -28.85
N TYR A 616 2.27 9.76 -29.27
CA TYR A 616 1.18 9.64 -30.23
C TYR A 616 1.53 10.32 -31.54
N VAL A 617 1.31 9.64 -32.66
CA VAL A 617 1.55 10.20 -34.00
C VAL A 617 0.33 10.98 -34.46
N ALA A 618 0.40 12.31 -34.41
CA ALA A 618 -0.69 13.21 -34.78
C ALA A 618 -0.76 13.50 -36.29
N GLU A 619 0.37 13.43 -37.00
CA GLU A 619 0.44 13.68 -38.44
C GLU A 619 1.64 12.95 -39.07
N VAL A 620 1.44 12.45 -40.29
CA VAL A 620 2.48 11.83 -41.12
C VAL A 620 2.55 12.60 -42.45
N ASP A 621 3.57 13.44 -42.64
CA ASP A 621 3.77 14.21 -43.88
C ASP A 621 4.86 13.58 -44.75
N GLU A 622 4.44 12.75 -45.70
CA GLU A 622 5.35 12.07 -46.65
C GLU A 622 6.07 13.06 -47.58
N LYS A 623 5.42 14.19 -47.94
CA LYS A 623 5.99 15.16 -48.88
C LYS A 623 7.12 15.94 -48.24
N LYS A 624 6.95 16.33 -46.97
CA LYS A 624 7.98 17.05 -46.20
C LYS A 624 8.91 16.12 -45.43
N LYS A 625 8.66 14.80 -45.45
CA LYS A 625 9.36 13.77 -44.65
C LYS A 625 9.41 14.14 -43.16
N ARG A 626 8.25 14.46 -42.59
CA ARG A 626 8.11 14.89 -41.19
C ARG A 626 6.97 14.18 -40.48
N LEU A 627 7.20 13.84 -39.21
CA LEU A 627 6.16 13.40 -38.29
C LEU A 627 5.83 14.52 -37.31
N LYS A 628 4.55 14.65 -36.98
CA LYS A 628 4.08 15.44 -35.85
C LYS A 628 3.73 14.47 -34.73
N ILE A 629 4.49 14.52 -33.65
CA ILE A 629 4.37 13.61 -32.52
C ILE A 629 3.91 14.40 -31.29
N LEU A 630 2.89 13.90 -30.61
CA LEU A 630 2.46 14.39 -29.31
C LEU A 630 3.15 13.57 -28.22
N ALA A 631 3.85 14.26 -27.31
CA ALA A 631 4.57 13.65 -26.19
C ALA A 631 4.08 14.25 -24.86
N PRO A 632 4.07 13.48 -23.76
CA PRO A 632 3.66 14.01 -22.46
C PRO A 632 4.63 15.07 -21.91
N LEU A 633 5.89 15.04 -22.35
CA LEU A 633 6.95 15.96 -21.94
C LEU A 633 7.61 16.61 -23.16
N ASN A 634 8.26 17.77 -22.96
CA ASN A 634 9.04 18.47 -24.00
C ASN A 634 10.45 17.86 -24.23
N THR A 635 10.67 16.63 -23.80
CA THR A 635 11.93 15.92 -24.05
C THR A 635 11.96 15.49 -25.51
N ARG A 636 13.08 15.74 -26.20
CA ARG A 636 13.28 15.23 -27.55
C ARG A 636 13.27 13.70 -27.52
N VAL A 637 12.52 13.11 -28.43
CA VAL A 637 12.36 11.64 -28.55
C VAL A 637 13.28 11.02 -29.60
N THR A 638 14.02 11.85 -30.34
CA THR A 638 14.87 11.46 -31.49
C THR A 638 16.11 10.65 -31.11
N ASP A 639 16.57 10.75 -29.87
CA ASP A 639 17.74 10.03 -29.38
C ASP A 639 17.41 8.62 -28.84
N ARG A 640 16.13 8.21 -28.91
CA ARG A 640 15.64 6.95 -28.37
C ARG A 640 14.97 6.06 -29.43
N PRO A 641 15.10 4.73 -29.32
CA PRO A 641 14.33 3.80 -30.14
C PRO A 641 12.82 3.93 -29.86
N LEU A 642 12.03 3.97 -30.93
CA LEU A 642 10.56 3.96 -30.87
C LEU A 642 10.05 2.60 -31.33
N ILE A 643 9.22 1.93 -30.53
CA ILE A 643 8.62 0.64 -30.90
C ILE A 643 7.19 0.86 -31.39
N TRP A 644 6.92 0.41 -32.61
CA TRP A 644 5.59 0.34 -33.20
C TRP A 644 5.05 -1.09 -33.13
N GLY A 645 4.00 -1.28 -32.32
CA GLY A 645 3.24 -2.52 -32.22
C GLY A 645 1.86 -2.42 -32.89
N SER A 646 1.19 -3.56 -33.01
CA SER A 646 -0.23 -3.62 -33.41
C SER A 646 -1.21 -3.36 -32.27
N TRP A 647 -0.70 -3.20 -31.05
CA TRP A 647 -1.47 -2.86 -29.86
C TRP A 647 -0.77 -1.74 -29.05
N PRO A 648 -1.52 -0.76 -28.49
CA PRO A 648 -2.96 -0.58 -28.65
C PRO A 648 -3.31 -0.22 -30.10
N GLU A 649 -4.56 -0.52 -30.49
CA GLU A 649 -5.11 -0.11 -31.78
C GLU A 649 -5.04 1.41 -31.91
N ALA A 650 -4.99 1.93 -33.13
CA ALA A 650 -4.96 3.38 -33.35
C ALA A 650 -6.26 4.02 -32.83
N PRO A 651 -6.23 4.88 -31.79
CA PRO A 651 -7.41 5.61 -31.34
C PRO A 651 -7.92 6.54 -32.45
N VAL A 652 -9.23 6.81 -32.43
CA VAL A 652 -9.93 7.53 -33.51
C VAL A 652 -9.33 8.92 -33.76
N ASN A 653 -9.02 9.70 -32.71
CA ASN A 653 -8.22 10.92 -32.74
C ASN A 653 -8.01 11.46 -31.31
N LEU A 654 -6.78 11.85 -30.94
CA LEU A 654 -6.52 12.50 -29.64
C LEU A 654 -6.52 14.03 -29.70
N MET A 655 -6.45 14.60 -30.91
CA MET A 655 -6.25 16.04 -31.16
C MET A 655 -7.52 16.76 -31.65
N GLY A 656 -8.65 16.06 -31.74
CA GLY A 656 -9.93 16.60 -32.24
C GLY A 656 -11.03 15.55 -32.35
#